data_AF-A0A5C4L6V2-F1
#
_entry.id   AF-A0A5C4L6V2-F1
#
_cell.length_a   1.000
_cell.length_b   1.000
_cell.length_c   1.000
_cell.angle_alpha   90.00
_cell.angle_beta   90.00
_cell.angle_gamma   90.00
#
_symmetry.space_group_name_H-M   'P 1'
#
loop_
_entity.id
_entity.type
_entity.pdbx_description
1 polymer ?
#
loop_
_entity_poly.entity_id
_entity_poly.type
_entity_poly.pdbx_seq_one_letter_code
_entity_poly.pdbx_strand_id
1 'polypeptide(L)'
;WSATLPALADGSYAATALAIDAAGNASLASTPFTFGIDATAPVAAVVTAGGGTTRDATPVLTGTGEAGSTVTLLNGTTPIGTAVVAADGTFTVSPTTPLADGAYALAVQLTDVAGNVGAASAPVGVVIDTAAPASPTLAAVTGPTNDSTPTLTGTAEPGATITIRNGDTVLGTVAAGGDGAFSFTPATPLGDGSYALTATATDAAGSTSLPSQPLGLTIDTAAPGIPVVSSGAGRTDDTTPAVTGTGEVGTIVTLLNGTTPIGTAVVGADGTFTVSPTDPLADGTYALAVQLTDAAGNAGPPSDPIAIVVGAVSFVFTDGGDAYIDDDQGHELVALDGDDTVIGAGGDDRIFGDAGDDRLLGGAGNDTLDGGEGHDVVLGEAGDDVLFGQDGHDILDGGEGNDTVYGGQGDDIIVNSPGNDVLFGGRTLTGPTGTDTLVFHSRLADTSVTRDGGYTLITGPEGEDRVTGFERYLFTDATVVTGDGTPLVDDLYYLANNKDVFFAGQDADDHYAQYGWHEGRDPNALFSTTGYLAANPDVQAAGLNPLEQYDQVGWKEGRDPSASFDTDLYLAHNPDVKGAGLDPLKHYIEYGQGEGRAIYDAIGKTADLAVHPGFDAEYYLLSYADVAQAATKSGMDPFTYAYDHYQTYGWKEGRNPNAVFDTKGYLDAYQDVKAAGIDPLMHYDQYGWKEGRDPSKGFDTTEYLAAYGDVAQAKIDPMQHYLQYGALEGRATAGDTTFGAGTVG
;
A
#
# COMPACT_ATOMS: atom_id res chain seq x y z
N TRP A 1 -72.60 -71.41 -84.93
CA TRP A 1 -72.71 -72.35 -83.81
C TRP A 1 -71.90 -71.78 -82.65
N SER A 2 -72.23 -72.10 -81.41
CA SER A 2 -71.41 -71.79 -80.23
C SER A 2 -71.21 -73.08 -79.45
N ALA A 3 -70.03 -73.27 -78.88
CA ALA A 3 -69.74 -74.42 -78.05
C ALA A 3 -69.10 -73.92 -76.75
N THR A 4 -69.65 -74.35 -75.62
CA THR A 4 -69.01 -74.19 -74.31
C THR A 4 -68.05 -75.35 -74.14
N LEU A 5 -66.76 -75.04 -74.02
CA LEU A 5 -65.76 -76.04 -73.71
C LEU A 5 -65.86 -76.42 -72.22
N PRO A 6 -65.52 -77.67 -71.85
CA PRO A 6 -65.35 -78.03 -70.44
C PRO A 6 -64.21 -77.19 -69.84
N ALA A 7 -64.13 -77.15 -68.50
CA ALA A 7 -62.98 -76.55 -67.83
C ALA A 7 -61.68 -77.19 -68.36
N LEU A 8 -60.78 -76.36 -68.88
CA LEU A 8 -59.49 -76.77 -69.38
C LEU A 8 -58.45 -76.55 -68.28
N ALA A 9 -57.49 -77.47 -68.19
CA ALA A 9 -56.34 -77.29 -67.30
C ALA A 9 -55.40 -76.21 -67.88
N ASP A 10 -54.37 -75.83 -67.14
CA ASP A 10 -53.37 -74.89 -67.66
C ASP A 10 -52.61 -75.51 -68.83
N GLY A 11 -52.38 -74.70 -69.86
CA GLY A 11 -51.68 -75.11 -71.06
C GLY A 11 -52.06 -74.33 -72.31
N SER A 12 -51.31 -74.60 -73.39
CA SER A 12 -51.63 -74.09 -74.72
C SER A 12 -52.56 -75.06 -75.44
N TYR A 13 -53.69 -74.54 -75.90
CA TYR A 13 -54.70 -75.29 -76.62
C TYR A 13 -54.81 -74.81 -78.06
N ALA A 14 -55.15 -75.72 -78.96
CA ALA A 14 -55.45 -75.43 -80.35
C ALA A 14 -56.80 -76.08 -80.69
N ALA A 15 -57.84 -75.29 -80.86
CA ALA A 15 -59.17 -75.78 -81.22
C ALA A 15 -59.38 -75.76 -82.74
N THR A 16 -59.84 -76.87 -83.30
CA THR A 16 -60.28 -76.97 -84.69
C THR A 16 -61.71 -77.47 -84.73
N ALA A 17 -62.51 -76.97 -85.68
CA ALA A 17 -63.88 -77.43 -85.89
C ALA A 17 -64.02 -78.11 -87.25
N LEU A 18 -64.80 -79.18 -87.31
CA LEU A 18 -65.26 -79.80 -88.55
C LEU A 18 -66.77 -80.08 -88.43
N ALA A 19 -67.47 -80.06 -89.55
CA ALA A 19 -68.89 -80.40 -89.61
C ALA A 19 -69.06 -81.80 -90.20
N ILE A 20 -69.99 -82.59 -89.65
CA ILE A 20 -70.39 -83.87 -90.23
C ILE A 20 -71.81 -83.71 -90.79
N ASP A 21 -72.01 -84.06 -92.05
CA ASP A 21 -73.35 -84.03 -92.66
C ASP A 21 -74.22 -85.22 -92.22
N ALA A 22 -75.49 -85.24 -92.62
CA ALA A 22 -76.43 -86.30 -92.24
C ALA A 22 -76.08 -87.70 -92.81
N ALA A 23 -75.20 -87.77 -93.82
CA ALA A 23 -74.72 -89.02 -94.40
C ALA A 23 -73.43 -89.52 -93.72
N GLY A 24 -72.87 -88.76 -92.78
CA GLY A 24 -71.65 -89.10 -92.06
C GLY A 24 -70.36 -88.58 -92.69
N ASN A 25 -70.43 -87.72 -93.73
CA ASN A 25 -69.22 -87.14 -94.33
C ASN A 25 -68.71 -85.97 -93.48
N ALA A 26 -67.42 -85.99 -93.12
CA ALA A 26 -66.77 -84.91 -92.39
C ALA A 26 -66.16 -83.85 -93.33
N SER A 27 -66.33 -82.57 -93.02
CA SER A 27 -65.58 -81.48 -93.65
C SER A 27 -64.09 -81.57 -93.30
N LEU A 28 -63.24 -80.83 -94.03
CA LEU A 28 -61.91 -80.52 -93.53
C LEU A 28 -62.02 -79.74 -92.22
N ALA A 29 -61.06 -79.96 -91.32
CA ALA A 29 -60.95 -79.20 -90.08
C ALA A 29 -60.57 -77.73 -90.39
N SER A 30 -61.07 -76.80 -89.58
CA SER A 30 -60.67 -75.39 -89.64
C SER A 30 -59.17 -75.23 -89.36
N THR A 31 -58.60 -74.07 -89.72
CA THR A 31 -57.31 -73.67 -89.18
C THR A 31 -57.38 -73.64 -87.64
N PRO A 32 -56.35 -74.10 -86.92
CA PRO A 32 -56.38 -74.12 -85.46
C PRO A 32 -56.49 -72.71 -84.88
N PHE A 33 -57.45 -72.51 -83.97
CA PHE A 33 -57.49 -71.35 -83.09
C PHE A 33 -56.70 -71.67 -81.83
N THR A 34 -55.56 -71.01 -81.65
CA THR A 34 -54.67 -71.23 -80.51
C THR A 34 -54.96 -70.24 -79.40
N PHE A 35 -55.05 -70.73 -78.16
CA PHE A 35 -55.23 -69.91 -76.97
C PHE A 35 -54.53 -70.57 -75.78
N GLY A 36 -54.09 -69.77 -74.82
CA GLY A 36 -53.55 -70.25 -73.54
C GLY A 36 -54.63 -70.23 -72.47
N ILE A 37 -54.63 -71.25 -71.61
CA ILE A 37 -55.29 -71.20 -70.32
C ILE A 37 -54.18 -71.17 -69.27
N ASP A 38 -54.25 -70.16 -68.42
CA ASP A 38 -53.41 -70.01 -67.25
C ASP A 38 -54.30 -69.54 -66.11
N ALA A 39 -54.62 -70.47 -65.21
CA ALA A 39 -55.41 -70.22 -64.00
C ALA A 39 -54.53 -70.33 -62.74
N THR A 40 -53.22 -70.55 -62.89
CA THR A 40 -52.30 -70.64 -61.76
C THR A 40 -51.83 -69.25 -61.38
N ALA A 41 -52.23 -68.79 -60.20
CA ALA A 41 -51.74 -67.52 -59.69
C ALA A 41 -50.23 -67.56 -59.42
N PRO A 42 -49.52 -66.42 -59.58
CA PRO A 42 -48.10 -66.34 -59.28
C PRO A 42 -47.85 -66.64 -57.80
N VAL A 43 -46.72 -67.28 -57.51
CA VAL A 43 -46.25 -67.46 -56.13
C VAL A 43 -46.01 -66.10 -55.48
N ALA A 44 -46.29 -65.99 -54.18
CA ALA A 44 -46.04 -64.76 -53.43
C ALA A 44 -44.61 -64.25 -53.65
N ALA A 45 -44.48 -62.95 -53.88
CA ALA A 45 -43.19 -62.29 -54.04
C ALA A 45 -42.30 -62.49 -52.81
N VAL A 46 -41.00 -62.64 -53.03
CA VAL A 46 -39.99 -62.62 -51.96
C VAL A 46 -39.37 -61.23 -51.92
N VAL A 47 -39.70 -60.44 -50.90
CA VAL A 47 -39.05 -59.14 -50.67
C VAL A 47 -37.70 -59.36 -50.01
N THR A 48 -36.65 -58.79 -50.58
CA THR A 48 -35.24 -59.02 -50.18
C THR A 48 -34.57 -57.81 -49.53
N ALA A 49 -35.08 -56.59 -49.73
CA ALA A 49 -34.61 -55.37 -49.07
C ALA A 49 -35.69 -54.26 -49.05
N GLY A 50 -35.40 -53.16 -48.34
CA GLY A 50 -36.28 -51.98 -48.25
C GLY A 50 -37.07 -51.84 -46.95
N GLY A 51 -36.75 -52.66 -45.93
CA GLY A 51 -37.29 -52.52 -44.57
C GLY A 51 -36.42 -51.65 -43.65
N GLY A 52 -36.95 -51.31 -42.47
CA GLY A 52 -36.25 -50.53 -41.44
C GLY A 52 -36.73 -49.08 -41.33
N THR A 53 -35.99 -48.27 -40.57
CA THR A 53 -36.26 -46.83 -40.40
C THR A 53 -35.53 -46.03 -41.47
N THR A 54 -36.20 -45.06 -42.07
CA THR A 54 -35.64 -44.23 -43.15
C THR A 54 -36.26 -42.84 -43.17
N ARG A 55 -35.46 -41.85 -43.61
CA ARG A 55 -35.94 -40.50 -43.92
C ARG A 55 -36.46 -40.35 -45.36
N ASP A 56 -36.35 -41.39 -46.16
CA ASP A 56 -36.90 -41.42 -47.51
C ASP A 56 -38.39 -41.75 -47.43
N ALA A 57 -39.25 -40.75 -47.66
CA ALA A 57 -40.69 -40.91 -47.70
C ALA A 57 -41.20 -41.77 -48.88
N THR A 58 -40.33 -42.16 -49.80
CA THR A 58 -40.62 -43.04 -50.95
C THR A 58 -39.72 -44.29 -50.97
N PRO A 59 -39.72 -45.08 -49.89
CA PRO A 59 -38.79 -46.20 -49.72
C PRO A 59 -38.89 -47.18 -50.89
N VAL A 60 -37.74 -47.63 -51.38
CA VAL A 60 -37.65 -48.64 -52.45
C VAL A 60 -37.63 -50.03 -51.83
N LEU A 61 -38.61 -50.86 -52.17
CA LEU A 61 -38.61 -52.29 -51.87
C LEU A 61 -38.08 -53.06 -53.07
N THR A 62 -37.13 -53.96 -52.83
CA THR A 62 -36.60 -54.86 -53.85
C THR A 62 -36.99 -56.29 -53.55
N GLY A 63 -37.17 -57.11 -54.58
CA GLY A 63 -37.49 -58.51 -54.38
C GLY A 63 -37.44 -59.33 -55.65
N THR A 64 -37.96 -60.55 -55.56
CA THR A 64 -38.08 -61.49 -56.68
C THR A 64 -39.50 -62.00 -56.83
N GLY A 65 -39.87 -62.34 -58.07
CA GLY A 65 -41.21 -62.80 -58.43
C GLY A 65 -41.23 -63.46 -59.80
N GLU A 66 -42.42 -63.85 -60.25
CA GLU A 66 -42.62 -64.39 -61.59
C GLU A 66 -42.44 -63.29 -62.65
N ALA A 67 -41.51 -63.51 -63.59
CA ALA A 67 -41.14 -62.55 -64.63
C ALA A 67 -42.35 -62.12 -65.48
N GLY A 68 -42.47 -60.82 -65.75
CA GLY A 68 -43.59 -60.24 -66.51
C GLY A 68 -44.85 -59.95 -65.69
N SER A 69 -44.93 -60.41 -64.43
CA SER A 69 -46.04 -60.08 -63.53
C SER A 69 -46.03 -58.60 -63.14
N THR A 70 -47.22 -58.03 -62.95
CA THR A 70 -47.41 -56.71 -62.34
C THR A 70 -47.20 -56.81 -60.84
N VAL A 71 -46.32 -55.98 -60.30
CA VAL A 71 -46.03 -55.84 -58.87
C VAL A 71 -46.93 -54.74 -58.31
N THR A 72 -47.74 -55.04 -57.30
CA THR A 72 -48.53 -54.05 -56.56
C THR A 72 -47.98 -53.91 -55.14
N LEU A 73 -47.54 -52.71 -54.78
CA LEU A 73 -47.14 -52.37 -53.41
C LEU A 73 -48.38 -52.00 -52.60
N LEU A 74 -48.54 -52.64 -51.45
CA LEU A 74 -49.71 -52.54 -50.59
C LEU A 74 -49.33 -51.96 -49.23
N ASN A 75 -50.14 -51.03 -48.72
CA ASN A 75 -50.21 -50.69 -47.30
C ASN A 75 -51.51 -51.28 -46.72
N GLY A 76 -51.40 -52.38 -45.98
CA GLY A 76 -52.54 -53.23 -45.67
C GLY A 76 -53.16 -53.80 -46.95
N THR A 77 -54.38 -53.38 -47.29
CA THR A 77 -55.07 -53.77 -48.53
C THR A 77 -55.10 -52.66 -49.60
N THR A 78 -54.52 -51.48 -49.30
CA THR A 78 -54.57 -50.32 -50.20
C THR A 78 -53.37 -50.31 -51.14
N PRO A 79 -53.56 -50.33 -52.46
CA PRO A 79 -52.48 -50.13 -53.43
C PRO A 79 -51.90 -48.72 -53.33
N ILE A 80 -50.57 -48.63 -53.20
CA ILE A 80 -49.84 -47.36 -53.07
C ILE A 80 -48.70 -47.21 -54.08
N GLY A 81 -48.43 -48.24 -54.88
CA GLY A 81 -47.42 -48.21 -55.94
C GLY A 81 -47.50 -49.44 -56.84
N THR A 82 -46.94 -49.33 -58.05
CA THR A 82 -46.93 -50.42 -59.04
C THR A 82 -45.60 -50.49 -59.78
N ALA A 83 -45.16 -51.70 -60.10
CA ALA A 83 -44.01 -51.97 -60.96
C ALA A 83 -44.24 -53.26 -61.77
N VAL A 84 -43.22 -53.74 -62.48
CA VAL A 84 -43.25 -55.02 -63.21
C VAL A 84 -42.04 -55.85 -62.79
N VAL A 85 -42.21 -57.16 -62.66
CA VAL A 85 -41.10 -58.09 -62.45
C VAL A 85 -40.32 -58.21 -63.77
N ALA A 86 -39.03 -57.89 -63.73
CA ALA A 86 -38.15 -57.95 -64.89
C ALA A 86 -37.94 -59.40 -65.38
N ALA A 87 -37.39 -59.54 -66.59
CA ALA A 87 -37.16 -60.84 -67.23
C ALA A 87 -36.19 -61.75 -66.44
N ASP A 88 -35.35 -61.18 -65.58
CA ASP A 88 -34.45 -61.90 -64.69
C ASP A 88 -35.11 -62.33 -63.36
N GLY A 89 -36.40 -62.04 -63.18
CA GLY A 89 -37.18 -62.38 -62.00
C GLY A 89 -37.08 -61.38 -60.86
N THR A 90 -36.39 -60.24 -61.03
CA THR A 90 -36.25 -59.22 -59.98
C THR A 90 -37.27 -58.09 -60.13
N PHE A 91 -37.56 -57.38 -59.03
CA PHE A 91 -38.34 -56.14 -59.07
C PHE A 91 -37.82 -55.09 -58.09
N THR A 92 -38.14 -53.83 -58.39
CA THR A 92 -38.04 -52.69 -57.48
C THR A 92 -39.36 -51.93 -57.51
N VAL A 93 -39.92 -51.58 -56.36
CA VAL A 93 -41.19 -50.84 -56.27
C VAL A 93 -41.14 -49.82 -55.14
N SER A 94 -41.75 -48.66 -55.37
CA SER A 94 -41.88 -47.57 -54.40
C SER A 94 -43.31 -47.05 -54.35
N PRO A 95 -43.73 -46.40 -53.26
CA PRO A 95 -44.97 -45.63 -53.24
C PRO A 95 -44.97 -44.53 -54.31
N THR A 96 -46.09 -44.30 -54.98
CA THR A 96 -46.23 -43.21 -55.98
C THR A 96 -46.38 -41.84 -55.34
N THR A 97 -46.84 -41.80 -54.09
CA THR A 97 -46.93 -40.59 -53.27
C THR A 97 -46.07 -40.77 -52.02
N PRO A 98 -45.30 -39.75 -51.62
CA PRO A 98 -44.57 -39.79 -50.36
C PRO A 98 -45.47 -40.18 -49.18
N LEU A 99 -45.00 -41.12 -48.38
CA LEU A 99 -45.63 -41.52 -47.12
C LEU A 99 -45.36 -40.45 -46.06
N ALA A 100 -46.31 -40.26 -45.15
CA ALA A 100 -46.10 -39.40 -43.99
C ALA A 100 -45.20 -40.11 -42.95
N ASP A 101 -44.68 -39.37 -41.97
CA ASP A 101 -43.96 -39.99 -40.86
C ASP A 101 -44.85 -40.99 -40.12
N GLY A 102 -44.29 -42.17 -39.80
CA GLY A 102 -45.02 -43.25 -39.14
C GLY A 102 -44.52 -44.65 -39.51
N ALA A 103 -45.07 -45.64 -38.79
CA ALA A 103 -44.78 -47.05 -39.03
C ALA A 103 -45.76 -47.66 -40.04
N TYR A 104 -45.21 -48.39 -41.01
CA TYR A 104 -45.92 -49.05 -42.10
C TYR A 104 -45.54 -50.54 -42.17
N ALA A 105 -46.51 -51.37 -42.52
CA ALA A 105 -46.31 -52.79 -42.81
C ALA A 105 -46.61 -53.02 -44.30
N LEU A 106 -45.58 -52.86 -45.14
CA LEU A 106 -45.72 -52.89 -46.60
C LEU A 106 -45.64 -54.31 -47.13
N ALA A 107 -46.50 -54.67 -48.07
CA ALA A 107 -46.48 -55.98 -48.71
C ALA A 107 -46.50 -55.84 -50.24
N VAL A 108 -46.06 -56.88 -50.94
CA VAL A 108 -46.06 -56.94 -52.40
C VAL A 108 -46.98 -58.05 -52.88
N GLN A 109 -47.86 -57.74 -53.82
CA GLN A 109 -48.73 -58.72 -54.47
C GLN A 109 -48.46 -58.76 -55.97
N LEU A 110 -48.33 -59.96 -56.53
CA LEU A 110 -48.11 -60.16 -57.96
C LEU A 110 -49.42 -60.48 -58.66
N THR A 111 -49.59 -59.95 -59.87
CA THR A 111 -50.63 -60.37 -60.81
C THR A 111 -49.95 -60.75 -62.11
N ASP A 112 -50.12 -61.99 -62.57
CA ASP A 112 -49.50 -62.45 -63.81
C ASP A 112 -50.11 -61.78 -65.06
N VAL A 113 -49.59 -62.13 -66.23
CA VAL A 113 -50.07 -61.58 -67.52
C VAL A 113 -51.47 -62.06 -67.91
N ALA A 114 -51.94 -63.18 -67.34
CA ALA A 114 -53.29 -63.71 -67.54
C ALA A 114 -54.33 -63.05 -66.61
N GLY A 115 -53.86 -62.29 -65.61
CA GLY A 115 -54.68 -61.57 -64.63
C GLY A 115 -54.94 -62.35 -63.35
N ASN A 116 -54.28 -63.49 -63.12
CA ASN A 116 -54.40 -64.21 -61.86
C ASN A 116 -53.63 -63.47 -60.76
N VAL A 117 -54.29 -63.27 -59.62
CA VAL A 117 -53.72 -62.53 -58.48
C VAL A 117 -53.15 -63.49 -57.46
N GLY A 118 -51.86 -63.40 -57.20
CA GLY A 118 -51.15 -64.19 -56.20
C GLY A 118 -51.44 -63.77 -54.76
N ALA A 119 -50.97 -64.58 -53.80
CA ALA A 119 -50.95 -64.17 -52.40
C ALA A 119 -49.99 -62.99 -52.20
N ALA A 120 -50.32 -62.08 -51.28
CA ALA A 120 -49.38 -61.04 -50.87
C ALA A 120 -48.17 -61.64 -50.13
N SER A 121 -47.01 -61.00 -50.26
CA SER A 121 -45.83 -61.32 -49.47
C SER A 121 -46.08 -61.14 -47.97
N ALA A 122 -45.20 -61.70 -47.13
CA ALA A 122 -45.14 -61.28 -45.73
C ALA A 122 -44.90 -59.75 -45.65
N PRO A 123 -45.52 -59.02 -44.71
CA PRO A 123 -45.29 -57.59 -44.56
C PRO A 123 -43.85 -57.29 -44.13
N VAL A 124 -43.28 -56.24 -44.71
CA VAL A 124 -42.00 -55.64 -44.36
C VAL A 124 -42.27 -54.37 -43.56
N GLY A 125 -41.71 -54.31 -42.35
CA GLY A 125 -41.81 -53.12 -41.50
C GLY A 125 -40.94 -51.99 -42.05
N VAL A 126 -41.56 -50.84 -42.29
CA VAL A 126 -40.90 -49.60 -42.70
C VAL A 126 -41.34 -48.49 -41.77
N VAL A 127 -40.40 -47.73 -41.20
CA VAL A 127 -40.70 -46.52 -40.43
C VAL A 127 -40.20 -45.34 -41.22
N ILE A 128 -41.12 -44.44 -41.57
CA ILE A 128 -40.79 -43.16 -42.20
C ILE A 128 -40.59 -42.15 -41.09
N ASP A 129 -39.42 -41.53 -41.06
CA ASP A 129 -39.07 -40.50 -40.11
C ASP A 129 -38.21 -39.44 -40.81
N THR A 130 -38.88 -38.39 -41.28
CA THR A 130 -38.26 -37.28 -41.98
C THR A 130 -37.85 -36.15 -41.05
N ALA A 131 -38.25 -36.21 -39.78
CA ALA A 131 -37.89 -35.21 -38.78
C ALA A 131 -36.40 -35.33 -38.44
N ALA A 132 -35.76 -34.20 -38.16
CA ALA A 132 -34.45 -34.21 -37.52
C ALA A 132 -34.63 -34.23 -36.00
N PRO A 133 -33.69 -34.84 -35.25
CA PRO A 133 -33.71 -34.79 -33.80
C PRO A 133 -33.58 -33.33 -33.31
N ALA A 134 -33.94 -33.07 -32.06
CA ALA A 134 -33.60 -31.80 -31.42
C ALA A 134 -32.07 -31.64 -31.32
N SER A 135 -31.58 -30.39 -31.29
CA SER A 135 -30.17 -30.11 -31.01
C SER A 135 -29.78 -30.69 -29.64
N PRO A 136 -28.61 -31.37 -29.53
CA PRO A 136 -28.12 -31.82 -28.23
C PRO A 136 -27.91 -30.65 -27.28
N THR A 137 -27.89 -30.96 -25.99
CA THR A 137 -27.36 -30.06 -24.97
C THR A 137 -26.02 -30.57 -24.47
N LEU A 138 -25.11 -29.66 -24.14
CA LEU A 138 -23.86 -29.94 -23.46
C LEU A 138 -23.94 -29.31 -22.06
N ALA A 139 -23.56 -30.07 -21.04
CA ALA A 139 -23.48 -29.57 -19.67
C ALA A 139 -22.37 -28.53 -19.55
N ALA A 140 -22.62 -27.48 -18.77
CA ALA A 140 -21.64 -26.41 -18.56
C ALA A 140 -20.42 -26.93 -17.78
N VAL A 141 -19.24 -26.50 -18.19
CA VAL A 141 -17.99 -26.65 -17.44
C VAL A 141 -17.64 -25.28 -16.86
N THR A 142 -17.33 -25.23 -15.57
CA THR A 142 -17.01 -23.97 -14.86
C THR A 142 -15.50 -23.79 -14.74
N GLY A 143 -15.00 -22.65 -15.17
CA GLY A 143 -13.58 -22.29 -15.05
C GLY A 143 -12.66 -23.09 -15.99
N PRO A 144 -11.35 -22.80 -15.96
CA PRO A 144 -10.33 -23.61 -16.63
C PRO A 144 -10.15 -24.96 -15.94
N THR A 145 -9.58 -25.94 -16.65
CA THR A 145 -9.26 -27.26 -16.11
C THR A 145 -7.88 -27.72 -16.56
N ASN A 146 -7.18 -28.41 -15.66
CA ASN A 146 -5.92 -29.10 -15.92
C ASN A 146 -6.09 -30.53 -16.47
N ASP A 147 -7.32 -30.97 -16.75
CA ASP A 147 -7.58 -32.20 -17.47
C ASP A 147 -7.63 -31.94 -18.98
N SER A 148 -6.59 -32.37 -19.70
CA SER A 148 -6.53 -32.29 -21.18
C SER A 148 -7.49 -33.25 -21.89
N THR A 149 -8.19 -34.12 -21.16
CA THR A 149 -9.19 -35.07 -21.67
C THR A 149 -10.51 -34.98 -20.89
N PRO A 150 -11.13 -33.79 -20.80
CA PRO A 150 -12.28 -33.62 -19.93
C PRO A 150 -13.47 -34.45 -20.42
N THR A 151 -14.20 -35.03 -19.48
CA THR A 151 -15.42 -35.78 -19.79
C THR A 151 -16.59 -34.82 -19.97
N LEU A 152 -17.08 -34.71 -21.20
CA LEU A 152 -18.23 -33.89 -21.57
C LEU A 152 -19.51 -34.70 -21.43
N THR A 153 -20.49 -34.16 -20.71
CA THR A 153 -21.81 -34.77 -20.57
C THR A 153 -22.87 -33.93 -21.23
N GLY A 154 -23.99 -34.54 -21.59
CA GLY A 154 -25.07 -33.85 -22.26
C GLY A 154 -26.30 -34.72 -22.47
N THR A 155 -27.31 -34.15 -23.12
CA THR A 155 -28.53 -34.87 -23.50
C THR A 155 -28.84 -34.71 -24.97
N ALA A 156 -29.48 -35.72 -25.55
CA ALA A 156 -29.94 -35.76 -26.92
C ALA A 156 -31.11 -36.75 -27.05
N GLU A 157 -31.60 -36.94 -28.27
CA GLU A 157 -32.60 -37.96 -28.54
C GLU A 157 -32.07 -39.37 -28.19
N PRO A 158 -32.82 -40.20 -27.45
CA PRO A 158 -32.40 -41.54 -27.08
C PRO A 158 -31.97 -42.41 -28.26
N GLY A 159 -30.79 -43.03 -28.17
CA GLY A 159 -30.25 -43.88 -29.24
C GLY A 159 -29.65 -43.13 -30.43
N ALA A 160 -29.71 -41.80 -30.48
CA ALA A 160 -29.06 -41.01 -31.52
C ALA A 160 -27.52 -41.06 -31.41
N THR A 161 -26.85 -40.95 -32.54
CA THR A 161 -25.38 -40.79 -32.61
C THR A 161 -25.01 -39.32 -32.49
N ILE A 162 -24.24 -38.98 -31.46
CA ILE A 162 -23.80 -37.62 -31.16
C ILE A 162 -22.40 -37.42 -31.75
N THR A 163 -22.19 -36.32 -32.46
CA THR A 163 -20.88 -35.91 -32.98
C THR A 163 -20.45 -34.63 -32.27
N ILE A 164 -19.30 -34.65 -31.61
CA ILE A 164 -18.71 -33.49 -30.92
C ILE A 164 -17.66 -32.84 -31.83
N ARG A 165 -17.68 -31.51 -31.93
CA ARG A 165 -16.83 -30.72 -32.83
C ARG A 165 -16.21 -29.51 -32.15
N ASN A 166 -15.02 -29.13 -32.60
CA ASN A 166 -14.41 -27.81 -32.41
C ASN A 166 -14.34 -27.10 -33.76
N GLY A 167 -15.25 -26.14 -33.99
CA GLY A 167 -15.50 -25.63 -35.35
C GLY A 167 -15.87 -26.75 -36.32
N ASP A 168 -15.15 -26.87 -37.43
CA ASP A 168 -15.37 -27.94 -38.42
C ASP A 168 -14.72 -29.28 -38.04
N THR A 169 -13.79 -29.28 -37.08
CA THR A 169 -13.03 -30.47 -36.70
C THR A 169 -13.86 -31.40 -35.81
N VAL A 170 -14.01 -32.66 -36.22
CA VAL A 170 -14.66 -33.70 -35.40
C VAL A 170 -13.69 -34.18 -34.33
N LEU A 171 -14.08 -34.08 -33.06
CA LEU A 171 -13.33 -34.62 -31.94
C LEU A 171 -13.69 -36.09 -31.67
N GLY A 172 -14.92 -36.49 -31.97
CA GLY A 172 -15.37 -37.86 -31.89
C GLY A 172 -16.88 -38.00 -31.91
N THR A 173 -17.34 -39.24 -31.72
CA THR A 173 -18.77 -39.58 -31.69
C THR A 173 -19.10 -40.50 -30.51
N VAL A 174 -20.30 -40.37 -29.96
CA VAL A 174 -20.84 -41.26 -28.90
C VAL A 174 -22.33 -41.48 -29.11
N ALA A 175 -22.87 -42.61 -28.66
CA ALA A 175 -24.32 -42.85 -28.68
C ALA A 175 -24.99 -42.27 -27.42
N ALA A 176 -26.18 -41.67 -27.58
CA ALA A 176 -27.04 -41.32 -26.46
C ALA A 176 -27.70 -42.59 -25.90
N GLY A 177 -27.74 -42.71 -24.57
CA GLY A 177 -28.40 -43.80 -23.86
C GLY A 177 -29.91 -43.83 -24.08
N GLY A 178 -30.58 -44.86 -23.57
CA GLY A 178 -32.04 -44.99 -23.67
C GLY A 178 -32.82 -43.91 -22.90
N ASP A 179 -32.16 -43.20 -22.00
CA ASP A 179 -32.65 -42.02 -21.27
C ASP A 179 -32.27 -40.68 -21.94
N GLY A 180 -31.55 -40.73 -23.06
CA GLY A 180 -31.07 -39.56 -23.80
C GLY A 180 -29.77 -38.95 -23.27
N ALA A 181 -29.19 -39.48 -22.18
CA ALA A 181 -27.92 -38.97 -21.67
C ALA A 181 -26.73 -39.50 -22.48
N PHE A 182 -25.68 -38.70 -22.64
CA PHE A 182 -24.41 -39.15 -23.19
C PHE A 182 -23.22 -38.63 -22.38
N SER A 183 -22.10 -39.35 -22.47
CA SER A 183 -20.82 -39.00 -21.88
C SER A 183 -19.71 -39.23 -22.91
N PHE A 184 -18.92 -38.20 -23.19
CA PHE A 184 -17.88 -38.22 -24.21
C PHE A 184 -16.55 -37.75 -23.60
N THR A 185 -15.51 -38.56 -23.79
CA THR A 185 -14.13 -38.20 -23.44
C THR A 185 -13.31 -38.17 -24.73
N PRO A 186 -12.63 -37.05 -25.05
CA PRO A 186 -11.75 -36.99 -26.22
C PRO A 186 -10.67 -38.07 -26.17
N ALA A 187 -10.46 -38.80 -27.28
CA ALA A 187 -9.42 -39.84 -27.35
C ALA A 187 -8.01 -39.25 -27.53
N THR A 188 -7.92 -38.04 -28.11
CA THR A 188 -6.68 -37.29 -28.21
C THR A 188 -6.75 -36.12 -27.23
N PRO A 189 -5.74 -35.93 -26.35
CA PRO A 189 -5.67 -34.78 -25.46
C PRO A 189 -5.81 -33.46 -26.22
N LEU A 190 -6.62 -32.56 -25.67
CA LEU A 190 -6.72 -31.18 -26.12
C LEU A 190 -5.52 -30.40 -25.56
N GLY A 191 -4.92 -29.55 -26.38
CA GLY A 191 -3.85 -28.67 -25.92
C GLY A 191 -4.41 -27.49 -25.11
N ASP A 192 -3.54 -26.75 -24.43
CA ASP A 192 -3.92 -25.56 -23.69
C ASP A 192 -4.60 -24.52 -24.61
N GLY A 193 -5.62 -23.85 -24.09
CA GLY A 193 -6.37 -22.81 -24.78
C GLY A 193 -7.88 -22.88 -24.56
N SER A 194 -8.58 -21.93 -25.19
CA SER A 194 -10.04 -21.84 -25.14
C SER A 194 -10.69 -22.50 -26.35
N TYR A 195 -11.75 -23.26 -26.08
CA TYR A 195 -12.53 -24.04 -27.03
C TYR A 195 -14.00 -23.63 -26.98
N ALA A 196 -14.67 -23.67 -28.13
CA ALA A 196 -16.11 -23.48 -28.27
C ALA A 196 -16.70 -24.75 -28.89
N LEU A 197 -16.96 -25.76 -28.06
CA LEU A 197 -17.37 -27.08 -28.50
C LEU A 197 -18.86 -27.12 -28.85
N THR A 198 -19.20 -27.79 -29.94
CA THR A 198 -20.59 -27.99 -30.36
C THR A 198 -20.89 -29.47 -30.58
N ALA A 199 -22.16 -29.85 -30.47
CA ALA A 199 -22.63 -31.20 -30.67
C ALA A 199 -23.78 -31.24 -31.69
N THR A 200 -23.82 -32.26 -32.54
CA THR A 200 -24.97 -32.58 -33.40
C THR A 200 -25.43 -34.01 -33.14
N ALA A 201 -26.74 -34.27 -33.16
CA ALA A 201 -27.32 -35.62 -33.07
C ALA A 201 -27.74 -36.11 -34.44
N THR A 202 -27.54 -37.39 -34.71
CA THR A 202 -28.07 -38.09 -35.88
C THR A 202 -28.94 -39.26 -35.42
N ASP A 203 -30.22 -39.24 -35.79
CA ASP A 203 -31.18 -40.27 -35.39
C ASP A 203 -31.01 -41.59 -36.16
N ALA A 204 -31.89 -42.55 -35.92
CA ALA A 204 -31.86 -43.86 -36.59
C ALA A 204 -32.27 -43.82 -38.08
N ALA A 205 -33.03 -42.81 -38.51
CA ALA A 205 -33.35 -42.53 -39.91
C ALA A 205 -32.17 -41.86 -40.66
N GLY A 206 -31.20 -41.40 -39.88
CA GLY A 206 -29.98 -40.72 -40.26
C GLY A 206 -30.12 -39.19 -40.35
N SER A 207 -31.26 -38.61 -40.00
CA SER A 207 -31.44 -37.15 -40.01
C SER A 207 -30.61 -36.49 -38.92
N THR A 208 -29.98 -35.37 -39.25
CA THR A 208 -29.03 -34.67 -38.35
C THR A 208 -29.64 -33.37 -37.85
N SER A 209 -29.51 -33.10 -36.56
CA SER A 209 -30.00 -31.86 -35.93
C SER A 209 -29.14 -30.64 -36.26
N LEU A 210 -29.64 -29.44 -35.90
CA LEU A 210 -28.82 -28.24 -35.80
C LEU A 210 -27.77 -28.40 -34.68
N PRO A 211 -26.60 -27.73 -34.77
CA PRO A 211 -25.62 -27.72 -33.69
C PRO A 211 -26.21 -27.24 -32.36
N SER A 212 -25.71 -27.79 -31.25
CA SER A 212 -25.97 -27.28 -29.90
C SER A 212 -25.50 -25.83 -29.75
N GLN A 213 -25.92 -25.17 -28.66
CA GLN A 213 -25.21 -23.99 -28.21
C GLN A 213 -23.73 -24.33 -27.92
N PRO A 214 -22.79 -23.42 -28.20
CA PRO A 214 -21.37 -23.67 -27.96
C PRO A 214 -21.08 -23.78 -26.45
N LEU A 215 -20.40 -24.84 -26.06
CA LEU A 215 -19.83 -25.02 -24.74
C LEU A 215 -18.45 -24.36 -24.71
N GLY A 216 -18.29 -23.34 -23.87
CA GLY A 216 -16.98 -22.78 -23.54
C GLY A 216 -16.22 -23.77 -22.65
N LEU A 217 -15.00 -24.11 -23.06
CA LEU A 217 -14.08 -24.96 -22.31
C LEU A 217 -12.69 -24.33 -22.40
N THR A 218 -12.02 -24.17 -21.26
CA THR A 218 -10.61 -23.72 -21.23
C THR A 218 -9.77 -24.85 -20.66
N ILE A 219 -8.80 -25.31 -21.45
CA ILE A 219 -7.77 -26.25 -21.01
C ILE A 219 -6.55 -25.45 -20.62
N ASP A 220 -6.02 -25.72 -19.45
CA ASP A 220 -4.79 -25.13 -18.97
C ASP A 220 -4.07 -26.16 -18.11
N THR A 221 -3.03 -26.77 -18.67
CA THR A 221 -2.19 -27.78 -18.03
C THR A 221 -0.83 -27.23 -17.61
N ALA A 222 -0.61 -25.93 -17.78
CA ALA A 222 0.65 -25.27 -17.47
C ALA A 222 0.68 -24.87 -16.00
N ALA A 223 1.62 -25.41 -15.23
CA ALA A 223 1.82 -24.98 -13.86
C ALA A 223 2.53 -23.62 -13.78
N PRO A 224 2.22 -22.79 -12.76
CA PRO A 224 2.98 -21.58 -12.47
C PRO A 224 4.47 -21.87 -12.26
N GLY A 225 5.28 -20.82 -12.48
CA GLY A 225 6.71 -20.85 -12.17
C GLY A 225 7.01 -20.95 -10.66
N ILE A 226 8.29 -21.16 -10.34
CA ILE A 226 8.77 -21.15 -8.95
C ILE A 226 8.58 -19.73 -8.37
N PRO A 227 7.87 -19.56 -7.23
CA PRO A 227 7.78 -18.26 -6.57
C PRO A 227 9.13 -17.81 -6.01
N VAL A 228 9.37 -16.50 -5.96
CA VAL A 228 10.56 -15.91 -5.35
C VAL A 228 10.19 -15.42 -3.95
N VAL A 229 10.85 -15.95 -2.92
CA VAL A 229 10.68 -15.48 -1.54
C VAL A 229 11.66 -14.32 -1.28
N SER A 230 11.16 -13.20 -0.78
CA SER A 230 11.95 -11.97 -0.54
C SER A 230 12.24 -11.71 0.93
N SER A 231 11.40 -12.17 1.86
CA SER A 231 11.63 -12.04 3.31
C SER A 231 10.92 -13.13 4.12
N GLY A 232 11.23 -13.21 5.41
CA GLY A 232 10.62 -14.14 6.37
C GLY A 232 11.54 -15.28 6.82
N ALA A 233 12.81 -15.32 6.40
CA ALA A 233 13.81 -16.24 6.94
C ALA A 233 14.46 -15.64 8.20
N GLY A 234 14.85 -16.47 9.18
CA GLY A 234 15.53 -15.99 10.38
C GLY A 234 14.92 -16.54 11.68
N ARG A 235 15.26 -15.90 12.80
CA ARG A 235 14.65 -16.17 14.11
C ARG A 235 13.53 -15.17 14.35
N THR A 236 12.49 -15.56 15.07
CA THR A 236 11.33 -14.71 15.37
C THR A 236 10.60 -15.23 16.61
N ASP A 237 10.03 -14.35 17.41
CA ASP A 237 9.10 -14.71 18.48
C ASP A 237 7.63 -14.76 17.99
N ASP A 238 7.35 -14.20 16.81
CA ASP A 238 6.05 -14.28 16.13
C ASP A 238 5.75 -15.74 15.79
N THR A 239 4.72 -16.25 16.44
CA THR A 239 4.22 -17.60 16.19
C THR A 239 3.48 -17.73 14.85
N THR A 240 3.22 -16.64 14.13
CA THR A 240 2.54 -16.58 12.82
C THR A 240 3.34 -15.80 11.77
N PRO A 241 4.63 -16.12 11.56
CA PRO A 241 5.55 -15.27 10.81
C PRO A 241 5.09 -15.07 9.36
N ALA A 242 5.18 -13.82 8.89
CA ALA A 242 4.86 -13.45 7.53
C ALA A 242 6.01 -13.80 6.57
N VAL A 243 5.68 -14.51 5.49
CA VAL A 243 6.60 -14.79 4.39
C VAL A 243 6.16 -13.95 3.18
N THR A 244 7.05 -13.09 2.68
CA THR A 244 6.77 -12.24 1.51
C THR A 244 7.50 -12.73 0.28
N GLY A 245 6.98 -12.41 -0.90
CA GLY A 245 7.61 -12.77 -2.15
C GLY A 245 6.91 -12.22 -3.39
N THR A 246 7.33 -12.71 -4.55
CA THR A 246 6.71 -12.43 -5.85
C THR A 246 6.34 -13.72 -6.56
N GLY A 247 5.28 -13.66 -7.38
CA GLY A 247 4.73 -14.81 -8.08
C GLY A 247 3.88 -14.42 -9.28
N GLU A 248 3.27 -15.42 -9.91
CA GLU A 248 2.33 -15.20 -11.00
C GLU A 248 1.00 -14.63 -10.46
N VAL A 249 0.58 -13.49 -10.99
CA VAL A 249 -0.58 -12.72 -10.54
C VAL A 249 -1.86 -13.56 -10.52
N GLY A 250 -2.60 -13.49 -9.42
CA GLY A 250 -3.89 -14.18 -9.26
C GLY A 250 -3.79 -15.67 -8.94
N THR A 251 -2.58 -16.24 -8.85
CA THR A 251 -2.38 -17.61 -8.36
C THR A 251 -2.57 -17.69 -6.84
N ILE A 252 -2.99 -18.85 -6.37
CA ILE A 252 -3.09 -19.17 -4.94
C ILE A 252 -1.69 -19.48 -4.42
N VAL A 253 -1.29 -18.79 -3.37
CA VAL A 253 -0.04 -19.01 -2.64
C VAL A 253 -0.32 -20.01 -1.53
N THR A 254 0.44 -21.10 -1.46
CA THR A 254 0.39 -22.08 -0.37
C THR A 254 1.70 -22.09 0.38
N LEU A 255 1.67 -21.80 1.68
CA LEU A 255 2.81 -21.93 2.58
C LEU A 255 2.90 -23.38 3.08
N LEU A 256 4.04 -24.01 2.88
CA LEU A 256 4.30 -25.42 3.17
C LEU A 256 5.33 -25.56 4.28
N ASN A 257 5.05 -26.41 5.27
CA ASN A 257 6.07 -26.98 6.15
C ASN A 257 6.37 -28.41 5.68
N GLY A 258 7.49 -28.58 4.97
CA GLY A 258 7.75 -29.80 4.20
C GLY A 258 6.71 -29.98 3.08
N THR A 259 5.81 -30.96 3.21
CA THR A 259 4.71 -31.19 2.26
C THR A 259 3.34 -30.78 2.80
N THR A 260 3.29 -30.24 4.02
CA THR A 260 2.04 -29.92 4.71
C THR A 260 1.67 -28.46 4.47
N PRO A 261 0.50 -28.15 3.87
CA PRO A 261 -0.02 -26.79 3.80
C PRO A 261 -0.34 -26.26 5.19
N ILE A 262 0.18 -25.08 5.51
CA ILE A 262 -0.05 -24.41 6.80
C ILE A 262 -0.62 -22.99 6.64
N GLY A 263 -0.61 -22.43 5.44
CA GLY A 263 -1.12 -21.09 5.16
C GLY A 263 -1.51 -20.92 3.69
N THR A 264 -2.44 -20.01 3.41
CA THR A 264 -2.83 -19.67 2.04
C THR A 264 -3.00 -18.17 1.84
N ALA A 265 -2.58 -17.66 0.69
CA ALA A 265 -2.83 -16.30 0.25
C ALA A 265 -3.04 -16.26 -1.27
N VAL A 266 -3.07 -15.07 -1.85
CA VAL A 266 -3.16 -14.86 -3.31
C VAL A 266 -2.07 -13.90 -3.73
N VAL A 267 -1.46 -14.13 -4.89
CA VAL A 267 -0.54 -13.15 -5.49
C VAL A 267 -1.34 -11.95 -5.98
N GLY A 268 -1.02 -10.77 -5.45
CA GLY A 268 -1.65 -9.49 -5.77
C GLY A 268 -1.50 -9.07 -7.23
N ALA A 269 -2.26 -8.05 -7.63
CA ALA A 269 -2.22 -7.52 -9.01
C ALA A 269 -0.88 -6.89 -9.40
N ASP A 270 -0.08 -6.51 -8.41
CA ASP A 270 1.29 -6.00 -8.51
C ASP A 270 2.34 -7.12 -8.58
N GLY A 271 1.94 -8.39 -8.46
CA GLY A 271 2.82 -9.56 -8.52
C GLY A 271 3.46 -9.94 -7.18
N THR A 272 3.09 -9.28 -6.08
CA THR A 272 3.63 -9.57 -4.74
C THR A 272 2.67 -10.47 -3.95
N PHE A 273 3.18 -11.16 -2.93
CA PHE A 273 2.37 -11.87 -1.95
C PHE A 273 2.94 -11.73 -0.54
N THR A 274 2.05 -11.87 0.44
CA THR A 274 2.37 -12.11 1.84
C THR A 274 1.52 -13.28 2.33
N VAL A 275 2.14 -14.30 2.92
CA VAL A 275 1.45 -15.47 3.46
C VAL A 275 1.99 -15.82 4.83
N SER A 276 1.09 -16.12 5.77
CA SER A 276 1.42 -16.56 7.13
C SER A 276 0.80 -17.92 7.43
N PRO A 277 1.31 -18.68 8.40
CA PRO A 277 0.61 -19.83 8.96
C PRO A 277 -0.79 -19.44 9.44
N THR A 278 -1.77 -20.32 9.22
CA THR A 278 -3.17 -20.12 9.65
C THR A 278 -3.32 -20.34 11.15
N ASP A 279 -2.56 -21.30 11.68
CA ASP A 279 -2.46 -21.61 13.10
C ASP A 279 -1.07 -21.21 13.62
N PRO A 280 -0.94 -20.69 14.86
CA PRO A 280 0.34 -20.42 15.49
C PRO A 280 1.28 -21.63 15.50
N LEU A 281 2.51 -21.41 15.09
CA LEU A 281 3.62 -22.34 15.19
C LEU A 281 4.14 -22.37 16.64
N ALA A 282 4.48 -23.56 17.13
CA ALA A 282 5.17 -23.70 18.41
C ALA A 282 6.66 -23.37 18.26
N ASP A 283 7.35 -23.12 19.37
CA ASP A 283 8.81 -22.95 19.38
C ASP A 283 9.51 -24.12 18.68
N GLY A 284 10.39 -23.81 17.73
CA GLY A 284 11.13 -24.77 16.94
C GLY A 284 11.68 -24.21 15.63
N THR A 285 12.46 -25.03 14.94
CA THR A 285 12.98 -24.70 13.61
C THR A 285 12.10 -25.32 12.52
N TYR A 286 11.68 -24.50 11.58
CA TYR A 286 10.83 -24.83 10.44
C TYR A 286 11.59 -24.57 9.13
N ALA A 287 11.38 -25.45 8.16
CA ALA A 287 11.87 -25.28 6.80
C ALA A 287 10.64 -25.02 5.92
N LEU A 288 10.28 -23.75 5.76
CA LEU A 288 9.07 -23.35 5.05
C LEU A 288 9.36 -23.11 3.58
N ALA A 289 8.44 -23.51 2.71
CA ALA A 289 8.50 -23.24 1.27
C ALA A 289 7.18 -22.67 0.79
N VAL A 290 7.20 -21.94 -0.32
CA VAL A 290 5.98 -21.39 -0.94
C VAL A 290 5.73 -22.11 -2.26
N GLN A 291 4.48 -22.51 -2.51
CA GLN A 291 4.05 -23.13 -3.76
C GLN A 291 2.87 -22.34 -4.35
N LEU A 292 2.91 -22.09 -5.66
CA LEU A 292 1.81 -21.44 -6.38
C LEU A 292 0.91 -22.46 -7.05
N THR A 293 -0.40 -22.20 -7.04
CA THR A 293 -1.40 -22.97 -7.79
C THR A 293 -2.27 -22.02 -8.61
N ASP A 294 -2.41 -22.28 -9.91
CA ASP A 294 -3.26 -21.46 -10.79
C ASP A 294 -4.77 -21.75 -10.63
N ALA A 295 -5.59 -21.06 -11.43
CA ALA A 295 -7.04 -21.23 -11.43
C ALA A 295 -7.52 -22.58 -12.01
N ALA A 296 -6.68 -23.27 -12.79
CA ALA A 296 -6.97 -24.59 -13.36
C ALA A 296 -6.61 -25.73 -12.38
N GLY A 297 -5.91 -25.40 -11.29
CA GLY A 297 -5.46 -26.33 -10.26
C GLY A 297 -4.08 -26.91 -10.51
N ASN A 298 -3.27 -26.33 -11.42
CA ASN A 298 -1.89 -26.76 -11.62
C ASN A 298 -1.02 -26.18 -10.50
N ALA A 299 -0.36 -27.06 -9.74
CA ALA A 299 0.60 -26.66 -8.73
C ALA A 299 2.01 -26.60 -9.33
N GLY A 300 2.66 -25.43 -9.23
CA GLY A 300 4.05 -25.23 -9.62
C GLY A 300 5.03 -25.93 -8.67
N PRO A 301 6.35 -25.89 -8.96
CA PRO A 301 7.34 -26.33 -7.99
C PRO A 301 7.36 -25.37 -6.79
N PRO A 302 7.57 -25.88 -5.56
CA PRO A 302 7.78 -24.99 -4.41
C PRO A 302 9.10 -24.22 -4.56
N SER A 303 9.21 -23.09 -3.88
CA SER A 303 10.47 -22.38 -3.68
C SER A 303 11.49 -23.27 -2.95
N ASP A 304 12.75 -22.86 -2.99
CA ASP A 304 13.72 -23.39 -2.01
C ASP A 304 13.20 -23.07 -0.59
N PRO A 305 13.37 -24.01 0.37
CA PRO A 305 12.90 -23.79 1.72
C PRO A 305 13.74 -22.72 2.43
N ILE A 306 13.05 -21.81 3.10
CA ILE A 306 13.63 -20.86 4.03
C ILE A 306 13.59 -21.44 5.46
N ALA A 307 14.67 -21.22 6.22
CA ALA A 307 14.72 -21.60 7.61
C ALA A 307 14.09 -20.49 8.48
N ILE A 308 13.08 -20.86 9.26
CA ILE A 308 12.47 -20.00 10.27
C ILE A 308 12.63 -20.67 11.63
N VAL A 309 13.14 -19.96 12.62
CA VAL A 309 13.18 -20.44 14.00
C VAL A 309 12.20 -19.64 14.82
N VAL A 310 11.07 -20.25 15.17
CA VAL A 310 10.08 -19.68 16.08
C VAL A 310 10.50 -19.98 17.51
N GLY A 311 10.42 -19.00 18.39
CA GLY A 311 10.58 -19.18 19.83
C GLY A 311 11.49 -18.13 20.44
N ALA A 312 11.21 -17.81 21.72
CA ALA A 312 11.89 -16.76 22.47
C ALA A 312 13.41 -16.87 22.32
N VAL A 313 14.01 -15.84 21.71
CA VAL A 313 15.45 -15.74 21.63
C VAL A 313 15.92 -15.28 23.01
N SER A 314 16.47 -16.19 23.81
CA SER A 314 17.45 -15.74 24.80
C SER A 314 18.75 -15.62 24.03
N PHE A 315 18.90 -14.52 23.28
CA PHE A 315 20.22 -13.98 23.07
C PHE A 315 20.70 -13.57 24.47
N VAL A 316 21.89 -14.00 24.84
CA VAL A 316 22.50 -13.64 26.11
C VAL A 316 23.77 -12.93 25.72
N PHE A 317 23.75 -11.62 25.90
CA PHE A 317 24.95 -10.81 25.85
C PHE A 317 26.01 -11.37 26.80
N THR A 318 27.25 -11.26 26.40
CA THR A 318 28.43 -11.72 27.15
C THR A 318 29.39 -10.57 27.34
N ASP A 319 30.33 -10.71 28.29
CA ASP A 319 31.40 -9.72 28.50
C ASP A 319 32.43 -9.66 27.32
N GLY A 320 32.00 -9.81 26.07
CA GLY A 320 32.86 -9.55 24.91
C GLY A 320 32.06 -9.44 23.62
N GLY A 321 32.67 -8.75 22.65
CA GLY A 321 32.04 -8.30 21.39
C GLY A 321 30.93 -9.19 20.81
N ASP A 322 29.71 -8.68 20.88
CA ASP A 322 28.45 -9.27 20.48
C ASP A 322 27.81 -8.49 19.31
N ALA A 323 27.01 -9.18 18.51
CA ALA A 323 26.28 -8.58 17.40
C ALA A 323 24.82 -9.02 17.44
N TYR A 324 23.92 -8.07 17.66
CA TYR A 324 22.49 -8.30 17.83
C TYR A 324 21.67 -7.41 16.89
N ILE A 325 20.61 -7.99 16.34
CA ILE A 325 19.59 -7.29 15.54
C ILE A 325 18.25 -7.73 16.12
N ASP A 326 17.42 -6.75 16.47
CA ASP A 326 16.13 -6.99 17.09
C ASP A 326 15.03 -7.40 16.09
N ASP A 327 13.86 -7.79 16.60
CA ASP A 327 12.72 -8.32 15.84
C ASP A 327 11.62 -7.30 15.47
N ASP A 328 11.99 -6.01 15.36
CA ASP A 328 11.11 -4.87 15.06
C ASP A 328 10.01 -4.64 16.13
N GLN A 329 10.25 -5.01 17.39
CA GLN A 329 9.43 -4.66 18.55
C GLN A 329 10.25 -3.84 19.55
N GLY A 330 9.60 -2.88 20.23
CA GLY A 330 10.25 -2.08 21.27
C GLY A 330 10.73 -2.92 22.46
N HIS A 331 12.04 -2.92 22.70
CA HIS A 331 12.72 -3.76 23.69
C HIS A 331 13.69 -2.98 24.59
N GLU A 332 14.18 -3.66 25.63
CA GLU A 332 15.26 -3.20 26.49
C GLU A 332 16.45 -4.16 26.33
N LEU A 333 17.52 -3.69 25.72
CA LEU A 333 18.72 -4.44 25.33
C LEU A 333 19.93 -3.92 26.12
N VAL A 334 20.69 -4.83 26.74
CA VAL A 334 21.88 -4.49 27.54
C VAL A 334 23.04 -5.34 27.05
N ALA A 335 24.02 -4.69 26.41
CA ALA A 335 25.07 -5.33 25.63
C ALA A 335 26.22 -5.91 26.49
N LEU A 336 26.35 -5.44 27.74
CA LEU A 336 27.44 -5.79 28.67
C LEU A 336 28.80 -5.31 28.16
N ASP A 337 29.87 -5.54 28.93
CA ASP A 337 31.22 -5.16 28.50
C ASP A 337 31.59 -5.81 27.16
N GLY A 338 32.14 -5.08 26.19
CA GLY A 338 32.52 -5.59 24.87
C GLY A 338 32.52 -4.50 23.82
N ASP A 339 33.14 -4.74 22.66
CA ASP A 339 32.94 -3.88 21.49
C ASP A 339 31.74 -4.45 20.71
N ASP A 340 30.55 -3.93 20.95
CA ASP A 340 29.29 -4.53 20.52
C ASP A 340 28.67 -3.81 19.32
N THR A 341 27.77 -4.51 18.63
CA THR A 341 26.95 -3.91 17.58
C THR A 341 25.49 -4.32 17.78
N VAL A 342 24.64 -3.35 18.13
CA VAL A 342 23.23 -3.57 18.43
C VAL A 342 22.36 -2.73 17.50
N ILE A 343 21.34 -3.36 16.90
CA ILE A 343 20.36 -2.72 16.01
C ILE A 343 18.95 -2.98 16.56
N GLY A 344 18.25 -1.96 17.04
CA GLY A 344 16.86 -2.01 17.55
C GLY A 344 15.80 -2.20 16.45
N ALA A 345 16.12 -1.74 15.23
CA ALA A 345 15.33 -1.90 14.02
C ALA A 345 14.00 -1.13 14.01
N GLY A 346 13.00 -1.52 14.80
CA GLY A 346 11.75 -0.76 14.88
C GLY A 346 11.01 -0.97 16.19
N GLY A 347 10.18 0.00 16.58
CA GLY A 347 9.61 0.07 17.93
C GLY A 347 10.33 1.13 18.77
N ASP A 348 9.87 1.35 20.01
CA ASP A 348 10.52 2.28 20.94
C ASP A 348 11.49 1.48 21.83
N ASP A 349 12.78 1.53 21.50
CA ASP A 349 13.84 0.71 22.09
C ASP A 349 14.62 1.42 23.21
N ARG A 350 15.22 0.62 24.10
CA ARG A 350 16.22 1.06 25.08
C ARG A 350 17.47 0.21 24.94
N ILE A 351 18.56 0.80 24.47
CA ILE A 351 19.79 0.07 24.16
C ILE A 351 20.92 0.62 25.03
N PHE A 352 21.61 -0.25 25.77
CA PHE A 352 22.76 0.08 26.61
C PHE A 352 23.99 -0.70 26.15
N GLY A 353 25.07 -0.01 25.78
CA GLY A 353 26.35 -0.60 25.36
C GLY A 353 27.23 -1.07 26.52
N ASP A 354 27.08 -0.46 27.70
CA ASP A 354 27.94 -0.69 28.88
C ASP A 354 29.40 -0.27 28.67
N ALA A 355 30.35 -1.15 28.37
CA ALA A 355 31.78 -0.79 28.34
C ALA A 355 32.54 -1.41 27.17
N GLY A 356 33.05 -0.59 26.26
CA GLY A 356 33.81 -0.94 25.07
C GLY A 356 33.47 0.01 23.94
N ASP A 357 34.08 -0.15 22.76
CA ASP A 357 33.81 0.74 21.63
C ASP A 357 32.57 0.24 20.86
N ASP A 358 31.40 0.73 21.23
CA ASP A 358 30.10 0.19 20.80
C ASP A 358 29.53 0.87 19.55
N ARG A 359 28.68 0.12 18.83
CA ARG A 359 27.89 0.65 17.71
C ARG A 359 26.41 0.35 17.92
N LEU A 360 25.65 1.38 18.28
CA LEU A 360 24.22 1.29 18.60
C LEU A 360 23.39 2.00 17.52
N LEU A 361 22.37 1.31 16.99
CA LEU A 361 21.42 1.85 16.03
C LEU A 361 19.99 1.64 16.56
N GLY A 362 19.23 2.72 16.72
CA GLY A 362 17.84 2.71 17.20
C GLY A 362 16.92 2.12 16.13
N GLY A 363 16.80 2.83 15.01
CA GLY A 363 15.99 2.40 13.88
C GLY A 363 14.74 3.27 13.78
N ALA A 364 13.56 2.65 13.67
CA ALA A 364 12.31 3.38 13.55
C ALA A 364 11.50 3.36 14.85
N GLY A 365 11.31 4.51 15.49
CA GLY A 365 10.56 4.66 16.74
C GLY A 365 11.24 5.68 17.65
N ASN A 366 10.70 5.91 18.84
CA ASN A 366 11.30 6.87 19.77
C ASN A 366 12.22 6.13 20.75
N ASP A 367 13.51 6.13 20.46
CA ASP A 367 14.49 5.26 21.09
C ASP A 367 15.28 5.96 22.20
N THR A 368 15.84 5.17 23.11
CA THR A 368 16.81 5.63 24.11
C THR A 368 18.08 4.80 24.00
N LEU A 369 19.18 5.43 23.61
CA LEU A 369 20.46 4.76 23.39
C LEU A 369 21.53 5.32 24.34
N ASP A 370 22.27 4.45 24.99
CA ASP A 370 23.33 4.78 25.93
C ASP A 370 24.59 4.00 25.53
N GLY A 371 25.60 4.71 25.01
CA GLY A 371 26.89 4.14 24.58
C GLY A 371 27.64 3.51 25.74
N GLY A 372 27.98 4.33 26.73
CA GLY A 372 28.59 3.86 27.97
C GLY A 372 30.06 4.26 28.08
N GLU A 373 30.92 3.41 28.63
CA GLU A 373 32.36 3.69 28.65
C GLU A 373 33.01 3.22 27.35
N GLY A 374 33.58 4.11 26.53
CA GLY A 374 34.25 3.72 25.30
C GLY A 374 34.20 4.77 24.21
N HIS A 375 34.65 4.45 23.00
CA HIS A 375 34.51 5.35 21.85
C HIS A 375 33.36 4.88 20.96
N ASP A 376 32.18 5.43 21.21
CA ASP A 376 30.94 4.85 20.72
C ASP A 376 30.44 5.52 19.45
N VAL A 377 29.64 4.78 18.68
CA VAL A 377 28.85 5.30 17.57
C VAL A 377 27.38 5.03 17.86
N VAL A 378 26.65 6.08 18.18
CA VAL A 378 25.25 6.01 18.62
C VAL A 378 24.36 6.74 17.61
N LEU A 379 23.44 6.01 16.95
CA LEU A 379 22.60 6.54 15.88
C LEU A 379 21.12 6.27 16.20
N GLY A 380 20.29 7.32 16.31
CA GLY A 380 18.85 7.19 16.57
C GLY A 380 18.07 6.71 15.33
N GLU A 381 18.37 7.32 14.18
CA GLU A 381 17.71 7.11 12.88
C GLU A 381 16.37 7.84 12.72
N ALA A 382 15.22 7.26 13.02
CA ALA A 382 13.93 7.88 12.73
C ALA A 382 12.98 7.85 13.92
N GLY A 383 12.65 9.02 14.47
CA GLY A 383 11.76 9.20 15.62
C GLY A 383 12.30 10.29 16.54
N ASP A 384 11.60 10.60 17.63
CA ASP A 384 12.10 11.55 18.62
C ASP A 384 12.98 10.80 19.64
N ASP A 385 14.30 10.83 19.47
CA ASP A 385 15.25 9.95 20.16
C ASP A 385 16.00 10.62 21.32
N VAL A 386 16.52 9.80 22.25
CA VAL A 386 17.39 10.24 23.35
C VAL A 386 18.70 9.46 23.35
N LEU A 387 19.81 10.15 23.11
CA LEU A 387 21.13 9.54 22.95
C LEU A 387 22.11 10.02 24.05
N PHE A 388 22.89 9.10 24.59
CA PHE A 388 23.96 9.36 25.55
C PHE A 388 25.27 8.72 25.06
N GLY A 389 26.35 9.50 24.93
CA GLY A 389 27.70 8.97 24.66
C GLY A 389 28.38 8.50 25.94
N GLN A 390 28.25 9.27 27.02
CA GLN A 390 28.85 9.05 28.33
C GLN A 390 30.37 9.26 28.33
N ASP A 391 31.20 8.29 28.68
CA ASP A 391 32.64 8.47 28.89
C ASP A 391 33.38 8.01 27.65
N GLY A 392 33.89 8.93 26.82
CA GLY A 392 34.29 8.50 25.49
C GLY A 392 34.85 9.56 24.55
N HIS A 393 34.86 9.24 23.27
CA HIS A 393 35.10 10.20 22.17
C HIS A 393 34.11 9.77 21.11
N ASP A 394 32.88 10.23 21.29
CA ASP A 394 31.74 9.54 20.73
C ASP A 394 31.27 10.21 19.46
N ILE A 395 30.58 9.45 18.61
CA ILE A 395 29.94 9.95 17.40
C ILE A 395 28.44 9.71 17.55
N LEU A 396 27.68 10.79 17.67
CA LEU A 396 26.23 10.73 17.87
C LEU A 396 25.49 11.42 16.73
N ASP A 397 24.38 10.82 16.31
CA ASP A 397 23.47 11.36 15.31
C ASP A 397 22.04 10.95 15.67
N GLY A 398 21.18 11.93 15.99
CA GLY A 398 19.77 11.68 16.33
C GLY A 398 19.00 11.15 15.12
N GLY A 399 19.06 11.87 14.00
CA GLY A 399 18.45 11.46 12.74
C GLY A 399 17.25 12.33 12.38
N GLU A 400 16.17 11.72 11.86
CA GLU A 400 14.92 12.45 11.60
C GLU A 400 14.06 12.48 12.86
N GLY A 401 13.76 13.66 13.40
CA GLY A 401 12.97 13.73 14.64
C GLY A 401 13.05 15.04 15.37
N ASN A 402 12.71 15.09 16.65
CA ASN A 402 13.18 16.13 17.56
C ASN A 402 13.95 15.43 18.67
N ASP A 403 15.27 15.45 18.56
CA ASP A 403 16.13 14.57 19.32
C ASP A 403 16.76 15.27 20.52
N THR A 404 17.15 14.48 21.51
CA THR A 404 17.95 14.95 22.64
C THR A 404 19.26 14.17 22.71
N VAL A 405 20.38 14.83 22.44
CA VAL A 405 21.69 14.17 22.31
C VAL A 405 22.68 14.73 23.33
N TYR A 406 23.26 13.85 24.14
CA TYR A 406 24.29 14.15 25.13
C TYR A 406 25.60 13.47 24.74
N GLY A 407 26.63 14.24 24.38
CA GLY A 407 27.97 13.72 24.10
C GLY A 407 28.59 13.12 25.37
N GLY A 408 28.85 13.96 26.36
CA GLY A 408 29.26 13.49 27.68
C GLY A 408 30.68 13.93 28.02
N GLN A 409 31.52 13.00 28.45
CA GLN A 409 32.93 13.24 28.74
C GLN A 409 33.81 12.86 27.55
N GLY A 410 34.51 13.86 27.00
CA GLY A 410 35.60 13.64 26.07
C GLY A 410 35.50 14.57 24.87
N ASP A 411 36.16 14.21 23.77
CA ASP A 411 36.11 14.97 22.52
C ASP A 411 35.04 14.34 21.62
N ASP A 412 33.80 14.83 21.73
CA ASP A 412 32.65 14.21 21.07
C ASP A 412 32.32 14.90 19.72
N ILE A 413 31.70 14.13 18.84
CA ILE A 413 31.17 14.59 17.55
C ILE A 413 29.67 14.35 17.55
N ILE A 414 28.90 15.42 17.53
CA ILE A 414 27.45 15.36 17.34
C ILE A 414 27.13 15.85 15.93
N VAL A 415 26.34 15.07 15.20
CA VAL A 415 25.86 15.40 13.86
C VAL A 415 24.46 16.02 14.00
N ASN A 416 24.31 17.26 13.52
CA ASN A 416 23.03 17.95 13.44
C ASN A 416 22.22 17.38 12.26
N SER A 417 21.01 16.95 12.56
CA SER A 417 20.13 16.25 11.63
C SER A 417 18.76 16.95 11.54
N PRO A 418 17.85 16.53 10.65
CA PRO A 418 16.59 17.23 10.47
C PRO A 418 15.68 17.12 11.70
N GLY A 419 15.35 18.26 12.31
CA GLY A 419 14.61 18.27 13.57
C GLY A 419 14.66 19.60 14.31
N ASN A 420 13.93 19.71 15.41
CA ASN A 420 14.17 20.78 16.38
C ASN A 420 14.84 20.16 17.61
N ASP A 421 16.17 20.06 17.55
CA ASP A 421 16.90 19.18 18.46
C ASP A 421 17.42 19.89 19.71
N VAL A 422 17.80 19.12 20.72
CA VAL A 422 18.49 19.59 21.92
C VAL A 422 19.83 18.87 22.05
N LEU A 423 20.93 19.59 21.82
CA LEU A 423 22.26 19.01 21.66
C LEU A 423 23.22 19.54 22.71
N PHE A 424 23.90 18.62 23.39
CA PHE A 424 24.85 18.91 24.47
C PHE A 424 26.20 18.27 24.13
N GLY A 425 27.24 19.07 23.88
CA GLY A 425 28.59 18.55 23.61
C GLY A 425 29.17 17.84 24.83
N GLY A 426 29.38 18.58 25.92
CA GLY A 426 29.89 17.98 27.15
C GLY A 426 30.42 19.04 28.09
N ARG A 427 29.76 19.27 29.23
CA ARG A 427 30.22 20.31 30.16
C ARG A 427 29.89 20.01 31.62
N THR A 428 30.89 20.14 32.48
CA THR A 428 30.72 20.07 33.94
C THR A 428 30.88 21.46 34.57
N LEU A 429 30.53 21.58 35.86
CA LEU A 429 30.79 22.76 36.70
C LEU A 429 32.28 23.16 36.78
N THR A 430 33.21 22.33 36.28
CA THR A 430 34.65 22.61 36.27
C THR A 430 35.22 22.97 34.91
N GLY A 431 34.38 23.06 33.87
CA GLY A 431 34.78 23.34 32.49
C GLY A 431 34.35 22.24 31.51
N PRO A 432 34.68 22.41 30.22
CA PRO A 432 34.39 21.41 29.19
C PRO A 432 35.13 20.11 29.51
N THR A 433 34.48 18.98 29.21
CA THR A 433 34.97 17.63 29.49
C THR A 433 35.85 17.08 28.36
N GLY A 434 35.84 17.74 27.20
CA GLY A 434 36.87 17.68 26.16
C GLY A 434 36.67 18.81 25.17
N THR A 435 36.92 18.57 23.88
CA THR A 435 36.70 19.56 22.81
C THR A 435 35.66 19.06 21.82
N ASP A 436 34.42 19.44 22.07
CA ASP A 436 33.26 18.89 21.39
C ASP A 436 32.98 19.62 20.08
N THR A 437 32.54 18.85 19.08
CA THR A 437 32.29 19.32 17.73
C THR A 437 30.85 19.04 17.31
N LEU A 438 30.10 20.10 16.99
CA LEU A 438 28.79 20.00 16.36
C LEU A 438 28.94 20.14 14.84
N VAL A 439 28.45 19.17 14.08
CA VAL A 439 28.59 19.09 12.62
C VAL A 439 27.26 19.36 11.93
N PHE A 440 27.23 20.30 10.99
CA PHE A 440 26.06 20.65 10.19
C PHE A 440 26.24 20.19 8.75
N HIS A 441 25.16 19.71 8.15
CA HIS A 441 25.03 19.49 6.71
C HIS A 441 24.66 20.77 5.96
N SER A 442 24.26 21.81 6.69
CA SER A 442 23.93 23.14 6.19
C SER A 442 25.12 24.10 6.11
N ARG A 443 24.88 25.30 5.58
CA ARG A 443 25.86 26.40 5.50
C ARG A 443 25.61 27.37 6.64
N LEU A 444 26.66 27.92 7.23
CA LEU A 444 26.56 29.03 8.19
C LEU A 444 25.86 30.24 7.55
N ALA A 445 26.07 30.45 6.25
CA ALA A 445 25.39 31.51 5.50
C ALA A 445 23.85 31.39 5.49
N ASP A 446 23.32 30.19 5.69
CA ASP A 446 21.88 29.90 5.63
C ASP A 446 21.25 29.81 7.03
N THR A 447 22.04 29.97 8.11
CA THR A 447 21.55 29.97 9.48
C THR A 447 21.37 31.39 10.04
N SER A 448 20.65 31.45 11.17
CA SER A 448 20.66 32.55 12.12
C SER A 448 20.89 32.00 13.51
N VAL A 449 21.63 32.73 14.33
CA VAL A 449 21.98 32.30 15.69
C VAL A 449 21.41 33.30 16.67
N THR A 450 20.53 32.83 17.52
CA THR A 450 19.91 33.61 18.59
C THR A 450 20.09 32.89 19.92
N ARG A 451 19.26 33.25 20.90
CA ARG A 451 19.30 32.67 22.23
C ARG A 451 17.91 32.16 22.60
N ASP A 452 17.85 31.01 23.25
CA ASP A 452 16.64 30.51 23.90
C ASP A 452 16.98 30.05 25.32
N GLY A 453 16.64 30.89 26.31
CA GLY A 453 16.97 30.63 27.72
C GLY A 453 18.47 30.40 27.95
N GLY A 454 18.82 29.19 28.42
CA GLY A 454 20.21 28.77 28.65
C GLY A 454 20.96 28.32 27.40
N TYR A 455 20.27 28.16 26.27
CA TYR A 455 20.80 27.58 25.03
C TYR A 455 21.14 28.64 23.99
N THR A 456 22.12 28.31 23.15
CA THR A 456 22.28 28.94 21.84
C THR A 456 21.22 28.33 20.93
N LEU A 457 20.38 29.17 20.31
CA LEU A 457 19.37 28.72 19.36
C LEU A 457 19.91 28.91 17.95
N ILE A 458 20.06 27.82 17.20
CA ILE A 458 20.51 27.85 15.81
C ILE A 458 19.30 27.52 14.94
N THR A 459 18.91 28.46 14.09
CA THR A 459 17.81 28.27 13.15
C THR A 459 18.36 28.15 11.75
N GLY A 460 18.05 27.05 11.06
CA GLY A 460 18.59 26.75 9.74
C GLY A 460 17.74 25.76 8.94
N PRO A 461 18.32 25.19 7.87
CA PRO A 461 17.65 24.17 7.05
C PRO A 461 17.38 22.84 7.76
N GLU A 462 18.11 22.53 8.84
CA GLU A 462 17.94 21.32 9.65
C GLU A 462 16.82 21.51 10.69
N GLY A 463 16.68 22.70 11.27
CA GLY A 463 15.49 23.15 11.99
C GLY A 463 15.82 24.23 13.00
N GLU A 464 15.14 24.23 14.16
CA GLU A 464 15.40 25.12 15.29
C GLU A 464 16.07 24.36 16.45
N ASP A 465 17.40 24.39 16.49
CA ASP A 465 18.21 23.54 17.37
C ASP A 465 18.72 24.31 18.59
N ARG A 466 18.50 23.74 19.77
CA ARG A 466 18.99 24.25 21.06
C ARG A 466 20.30 23.57 21.40
N VAL A 467 21.39 24.34 21.40
CA VAL A 467 22.75 23.78 21.56
C VAL A 467 23.48 24.41 22.73
N THR A 468 24.30 23.62 23.41
CA THR A 468 25.20 24.10 24.47
C THR A 468 26.41 23.20 24.64
N GLY A 469 27.49 23.75 25.19
CA GLY A 469 28.69 22.99 25.56
C GLY A 469 29.50 22.47 24.37
N PHE A 470 29.59 23.23 23.26
CA PHE A 470 30.45 22.91 22.13
C PHE A 470 31.56 23.96 21.97
N GLU A 471 32.76 23.50 21.60
CA GLU A 471 33.93 24.32 21.29
C GLU A 471 34.17 24.47 19.78
N ARG A 472 33.55 23.61 18.95
CA ARG A 472 33.65 23.69 17.49
C ARG A 472 32.32 23.47 16.81
N TYR A 473 32.05 24.28 15.79
CA TYR A 473 30.90 24.17 14.91
C TYR A 473 31.39 24.03 13.47
N LEU A 474 31.07 22.90 12.82
CA LEU A 474 31.50 22.60 11.47
C LEU A 474 30.32 22.69 10.51
N PHE A 475 30.28 23.77 9.72
CA PHE A 475 29.34 23.93 8.62
C PHE A 475 30.00 23.55 7.29
N THR A 476 29.20 23.35 6.26
CA THR A 476 29.71 23.01 4.92
C THR A 476 30.56 24.12 4.28
N ASP A 477 30.43 25.37 4.72
CA ASP A 477 31.16 26.54 4.24
C ASP A 477 31.99 27.26 5.32
N ALA A 478 31.98 26.77 6.56
CA ALA A 478 32.66 27.40 7.68
C ALA A 478 33.09 26.41 8.76
N THR A 479 34.18 26.71 9.45
CA THR A 479 34.49 26.09 10.75
C THR A 479 34.61 27.22 11.74
N VAL A 480 33.75 27.21 12.76
CA VAL A 480 33.74 28.20 13.84
C VAL A 480 34.28 27.52 15.09
N VAL A 481 35.22 28.18 15.77
CA VAL A 481 35.80 27.66 17.01
C VAL A 481 35.43 28.65 18.11
N THR A 482 34.67 28.17 19.09
CA THR A 482 34.30 28.94 20.28
C THR A 482 35.34 28.66 21.37
N GLY A 483 35.79 29.70 22.09
CA GLY A 483 36.84 29.56 23.13
C GLY A 483 38.28 29.82 22.65
N ASP A 484 38.45 30.63 21.61
CA ASP A 484 39.73 31.14 21.11
C ASP A 484 40.50 32.08 22.07
N GLY A 485 39.87 32.48 23.18
CA GLY A 485 40.43 33.35 24.22
C GLY A 485 39.73 34.71 24.34
N THR A 486 38.76 35.01 23.46
CA THR A 486 38.01 36.27 23.36
C THR A 486 36.49 36.02 23.50
N PRO A 487 36.04 35.39 24.60
CA PRO A 487 34.68 34.84 24.76
C PRO A 487 33.52 35.85 24.70
N LEU A 488 33.83 37.15 24.69
CA LEU A 488 32.82 38.20 24.66
C LEU A 488 32.42 38.57 23.23
N VAL A 489 33.22 38.21 22.22
CA VAL A 489 32.76 38.13 20.84
C VAL A 489 32.45 36.67 20.60
N ASP A 490 31.18 36.36 20.43
CA ASP A 490 30.74 35.01 20.09
C ASP A 490 30.83 34.89 18.57
N ASP A 491 31.90 34.27 18.07
CA ASP A 491 32.16 34.11 16.63
C ASP A 491 30.98 33.49 15.87
N LEU A 492 30.31 32.50 16.49
CA LEU A 492 29.17 31.83 15.88
C LEU A 492 28.02 32.81 15.73
N TYR A 493 27.66 33.49 16.82
CA TYR A 493 26.63 34.52 16.81
C TYR A 493 26.97 35.66 15.84
N TYR A 494 28.20 36.16 15.90
CA TYR A 494 28.62 37.33 15.16
C TYR A 494 28.63 37.06 13.66
N LEU A 495 29.26 35.97 13.21
CA LEU A 495 29.35 35.65 11.79
C LEU A 495 28.00 35.26 11.20
N ALA A 496 27.15 34.51 11.93
CA ALA A 496 25.83 34.12 11.45
C ALA A 496 24.90 35.34 11.25
N ASN A 497 24.94 36.32 12.17
CA ASN A 497 24.10 37.50 12.12
C ASN A 497 24.68 38.64 11.26
N ASN A 498 25.99 38.61 10.97
CA ASN A 498 26.70 39.61 10.17
C ASN A 498 27.26 38.97 8.89
N LYS A 499 26.35 38.54 8.01
CA LYS A 499 26.71 37.77 6.80
C LYS A 499 27.69 38.50 5.87
N ASP A 500 27.68 39.82 5.86
CA ASP A 500 28.64 40.62 5.10
C ASP A 500 30.09 40.46 5.61
N VAL A 501 30.28 40.31 6.93
CA VAL A 501 31.58 40.03 7.57
C VAL A 501 32.04 38.62 7.22
N PHE A 502 31.13 37.64 7.36
CA PHE A 502 31.38 36.25 7.00
C PHE A 502 31.82 36.12 5.54
N PHE A 503 31.08 36.70 4.59
CA PHE A 503 31.43 36.63 3.16
C PHE A 503 32.71 37.39 2.80
N ALA A 504 33.10 38.39 3.60
CA ALA A 504 34.38 39.06 3.45
C ALA A 504 35.57 38.22 3.96
N GLY A 505 35.31 37.10 4.65
CA GLY A 505 36.33 36.27 5.29
C GLY A 505 37.08 37.02 6.38
N GLN A 506 36.41 37.95 7.04
CA GLN A 506 36.96 38.72 8.14
C GLN A 506 36.75 37.96 9.45
N ASP A 507 37.77 38.02 10.30
CA ASP A 507 37.73 37.53 11.66
C ASP A 507 36.75 38.39 12.50
N ALA A 508 35.92 37.73 13.32
CA ALA A 508 34.81 38.39 14.02
C ALA A 508 35.31 39.35 15.09
N ASP A 509 36.32 38.95 15.87
CA ASP A 509 37.00 39.80 16.85
C ASP A 509 37.61 41.04 16.21
N ASP A 510 38.44 40.84 15.17
CA ASP A 510 39.09 41.93 14.45
C ASP A 510 38.06 42.90 13.85
N HIS A 511 37.00 42.35 13.24
CA HIS A 511 35.94 43.16 12.64
C HIS A 511 35.16 43.94 13.70
N TYR A 512 34.75 43.29 14.79
CA TYR A 512 34.00 43.97 15.85
C TYR A 512 34.82 45.10 16.47
N ALA A 513 36.07 44.83 16.85
CA ALA A 513 36.96 45.80 17.48
C ALA A 513 37.25 47.01 16.58
N GLN A 514 37.37 46.79 15.26
CA GLN A 514 37.71 47.85 14.31
C GLN A 514 36.51 48.62 13.76
N TYR A 515 35.38 47.93 13.50
CA TYR A 515 34.24 48.49 12.77
C TYR A 515 32.90 48.19 13.46
N GLY A 516 32.70 46.97 13.96
CA GLY A 516 31.38 46.49 14.38
C GLY A 516 30.71 47.34 15.45
N TRP A 517 31.46 47.77 16.46
CA TRP A 517 30.89 48.61 17.52
C TRP A 517 30.50 50.01 17.03
N HIS A 518 31.20 50.55 16.02
CA HIS A 518 30.83 51.83 15.39
C HIS A 518 29.56 51.71 14.56
N GLU A 519 29.32 50.54 14.00
CA GLU A 519 28.13 50.21 13.21
C GLU A 519 26.94 49.79 14.07
N GLY A 520 27.14 49.67 15.39
CA GLY A 520 26.11 49.27 16.34
C GLY A 520 25.77 47.78 16.29
N ARG A 521 26.67 46.93 15.75
CA ARG A 521 26.51 45.48 15.73
C ARG A 521 26.75 44.93 17.12
N ASP A 522 26.04 43.87 17.49
CA ASP A 522 26.17 43.26 18.81
C ASP A 522 27.21 42.12 18.75
N PRO A 523 28.16 42.04 19.70
CA PRO A 523 29.24 41.05 19.69
C PRO A 523 28.79 39.68 20.16
N ASN A 524 27.70 39.61 20.94
CA ASN A 524 27.06 38.38 21.40
C ASN A 524 25.60 38.68 21.74
N ALA A 525 24.79 37.64 21.97
CA ALA A 525 23.36 37.77 22.23
C ALA A 525 23.00 38.50 23.55
N LEU A 526 23.94 38.69 24.47
CA LEU A 526 23.74 39.32 25.79
C LEU A 526 24.36 40.70 25.92
N PHE A 527 24.97 41.23 24.85
CA PHE A 527 25.59 42.55 24.84
C PHE A 527 24.98 43.39 23.74
N SER A 528 24.29 44.46 24.09
CA SER A 528 23.80 45.42 23.10
C SER A 528 24.78 46.57 22.97
N THR A 529 25.49 46.67 21.86
CA THR A 529 26.42 47.77 21.59
C THR A 529 25.72 49.12 21.66
N THR A 530 24.56 49.22 21.01
CA THR A 530 23.77 50.45 21.00
C THR A 530 23.11 50.73 22.35
N GLY A 531 22.55 49.71 23.00
CA GLY A 531 21.94 49.81 24.33
C GLY A 531 22.97 50.25 25.38
N TYR A 532 24.14 49.64 25.38
CA TYR A 532 25.23 49.97 26.28
C TYR A 532 25.70 51.42 26.12
N LEU A 533 25.95 51.87 24.88
CA LEU A 533 26.35 53.25 24.61
C LEU A 533 25.27 54.26 25.00
N ALA A 534 23.99 53.92 24.83
CA ALA A 534 22.88 54.78 25.22
C ALA A 534 22.74 54.88 26.76
N ALA A 535 22.87 53.77 27.47
CA ALA A 535 22.85 53.72 28.93
C ALA A 535 24.09 54.39 29.56
N ASN A 536 25.18 54.49 28.80
CA ASN A 536 26.48 54.99 29.25
C ASN A 536 26.99 56.17 28.39
N PRO A 537 26.38 57.38 28.49
CA PRO A 537 26.75 58.52 27.66
C PRO A 537 28.20 58.99 27.82
N ASP A 538 28.84 58.69 28.95
CA ASP A 538 30.25 58.96 29.21
C ASP A 538 31.17 58.10 28.33
N VAL A 539 30.84 56.83 28.13
CA VAL A 539 31.54 55.90 27.22
C VAL A 539 31.37 56.35 25.79
N GLN A 540 30.14 56.71 25.41
CA GLN A 540 29.83 57.24 24.08
C GLN A 540 30.57 58.55 23.79
N ALA A 541 30.59 59.50 24.73
CA ALA A 541 31.28 60.77 24.58
C ALA A 541 32.81 60.62 24.50
N ALA A 542 33.37 59.62 25.20
CA ALA A 542 34.78 59.29 25.15
C ALA A 542 35.19 58.52 23.88
N GLY A 543 34.22 58.00 23.12
CA GLY A 543 34.47 57.21 21.91
C GLY A 543 35.22 55.91 22.19
N LEU A 544 34.95 55.28 23.34
CA LEU A 544 35.55 54.01 23.75
C LEU A 544 34.75 52.85 23.16
N ASN A 545 35.43 51.75 22.85
CA ASN A 545 34.77 50.50 22.48
C ASN A 545 33.92 50.03 23.69
N PRO A 546 32.60 49.86 23.53
CA PRO A 546 31.71 49.53 24.63
C PRO A 546 31.99 48.15 25.24
N LEU A 547 32.39 47.15 24.43
CA LEU A 547 32.68 45.81 24.94
C LEU A 547 33.97 45.79 25.77
N GLU A 548 35.04 46.42 25.25
CA GLU A 548 36.31 46.55 25.99
C GLU A 548 36.14 47.35 27.27
N GLN A 549 35.33 48.42 27.24
CA GLN A 549 35.07 49.23 28.42
C GLN A 549 34.27 48.44 29.46
N TYR A 550 33.27 47.66 29.04
CA TYR A 550 32.54 46.77 29.93
C TYR A 550 33.46 45.74 30.59
N ASP A 551 34.21 44.96 29.80
CA ASP A 551 35.10 43.89 30.24
C ASP A 551 36.15 44.39 31.27
N GLN A 552 36.74 45.55 30.99
CA GLN A 552 37.80 46.08 31.84
C GLN A 552 37.28 46.70 33.14
N VAL A 553 36.19 47.48 33.06
CA VAL A 553 35.74 48.33 34.18
C VAL A 553 34.23 48.45 34.33
N GLY A 554 33.43 48.30 33.26
CA GLY A 554 32.00 48.60 33.30
C GLY A 554 31.21 47.68 34.23
N TRP A 555 31.47 46.38 34.23
CA TRP A 555 30.80 45.45 35.16
C TRP A 555 31.15 45.74 36.63
N LYS A 556 32.38 46.22 36.91
CA LYS A 556 32.80 46.62 38.27
C LYS A 556 32.08 47.87 38.76
N GLU A 557 31.59 48.68 37.82
CA GLU A 557 30.79 49.87 38.09
C GLU A 557 29.28 49.56 38.15
N GLY A 558 28.89 48.28 38.00
CA GLY A 558 27.48 47.85 37.99
C GLY A 558 26.74 48.27 36.73
N ARG A 559 27.45 48.48 35.61
CA ARG A 559 26.82 48.76 34.31
C ARG A 559 26.35 47.44 33.71
N ASP A 560 25.13 47.41 33.21
CA ASP A 560 24.55 46.23 32.54
C ASP A 560 24.99 46.19 31.07
N PRO A 561 25.45 45.04 30.53
CA PRO A 561 25.89 44.91 29.13
C PRO A 561 24.71 44.97 28.13
N SER A 562 23.51 44.61 28.58
CA SER A 562 22.25 44.75 27.84
C SER A 562 21.09 44.80 28.83
N ALA A 563 19.87 45.02 28.34
CA ALA A 563 18.67 44.88 29.17
C ALA A 563 18.39 43.40 29.51
N SER A 564 18.92 42.45 28.75
CA SER A 564 18.77 41.02 29.00
C SER A 564 19.81 40.44 29.97
N PHE A 565 20.65 41.27 30.61
CA PHE A 565 21.65 40.80 31.57
C PHE A 565 21.88 41.83 32.69
N ASP A 566 21.33 41.57 33.88
CA ASP A 566 21.56 42.37 35.08
C ASP A 566 22.83 41.90 35.80
N THR A 567 23.85 42.76 35.78
CA THR A 567 25.18 42.47 36.34
C THR A 567 25.12 42.26 37.85
N ASP A 568 24.36 43.09 38.56
CA ASP A 568 24.29 43.05 40.02
C ASP A 568 23.50 41.84 40.50
N LEU A 569 22.42 41.49 39.81
CA LEU A 569 21.54 40.37 40.14
C LEU A 569 22.20 39.03 39.84
N TYR A 570 22.94 38.94 38.72
CA TYR A 570 23.76 37.77 38.43
C TYR A 570 24.81 37.55 39.52
N LEU A 571 25.56 38.58 39.92
CA LEU A 571 26.54 38.48 41.00
C LEU A 571 25.91 38.21 42.38
N ALA A 572 24.66 38.63 42.61
CA ALA A 572 23.95 38.39 43.86
C ALA A 572 23.54 36.92 44.03
N HIS A 573 23.09 36.29 42.95
CA HIS A 573 22.72 34.87 42.93
C HIS A 573 23.92 33.93 42.79
N ASN A 574 25.04 34.44 42.29
CA ASN A 574 26.28 33.70 42.07
C ASN A 574 27.41 34.24 42.97
N PRO A 575 27.36 33.98 44.30
CA PRO A 575 28.30 34.56 45.27
C PRO A 575 29.74 34.05 45.09
N ASP A 576 29.92 32.90 44.44
CA ASP A 576 31.20 32.35 44.02
C ASP A 576 31.87 33.21 42.93
N VAL A 577 31.11 33.60 41.91
CA VAL A 577 31.55 34.52 40.83
C VAL A 577 31.93 35.87 41.43
N LYS A 578 31.07 36.40 42.30
CA LYS A 578 31.32 37.65 43.03
C LYS A 578 32.53 37.58 43.95
N GLY A 579 32.71 36.47 44.66
CA GLY A 579 33.83 36.24 45.57
C GLY A 579 35.17 36.11 44.84
N ALA A 580 35.16 35.53 43.64
CA ALA A 580 36.31 35.43 42.76
C ALA A 580 36.61 36.74 42.00
N GLY A 581 35.64 37.66 41.93
CA GLY A 581 35.79 38.94 41.22
C GLY A 581 35.91 38.76 39.71
N LEU A 582 35.15 37.81 39.17
CA LEU A 582 35.09 37.53 37.73
C LEU A 582 34.08 38.44 37.04
N ASP A 583 34.33 38.76 35.77
CA ASP A 583 33.34 39.42 34.92
C ASP A 583 32.10 38.51 34.81
N PRO A 584 30.90 39.00 35.16
CA PRO A 584 29.71 38.18 35.20
C PRO A 584 29.21 37.74 33.81
N LEU A 585 29.33 38.60 32.79
CA LEU A 585 28.91 38.27 31.44
C LEU A 585 29.86 37.23 30.84
N LYS A 586 31.17 37.47 30.97
CA LYS A 586 32.20 36.54 30.52
C LYS A 586 32.07 35.20 31.22
N HIS A 587 31.90 35.20 32.55
CA HIS A 587 31.68 33.98 33.31
C HIS A 587 30.42 33.24 32.84
N TYR A 588 29.34 33.97 32.57
CA TYR A 588 28.11 33.34 32.14
C TYR A 588 28.25 32.66 30.77
N ILE A 589 28.87 33.33 29.80
CA ILE A 589 29.12 32.79 28.46
C ILE A 589 30.10 31.61 28.54
N GLU A 590 31.19 31.73 29.30
CA GLU A 590 32.21 30.68 29.41
C GLU A 590 31.76 29.48 30.25
N TYR A 591 30.93 29.68 31.27
CA TYR A 591 30.61 28.64 32.26
C TYR A 591 29.12 28.58 32.57
N GLY A 592 28.51 29.73 32.90
CA GLY A 592 27.15 29.78 33.45
C GLY A 592 26.06 29.10 32.62
N GLN A 593 26.16 29.09 31.29
CA GLN A 593 25.23 28.37 30.41
C GLN A 593 25.25 26.86 30.67
N GLY A 594 26.44 26.24 30.67
CA GLY A 594 26.59 24.81 30.92
C GLY A 594 26.34 24.41 32.39
N GLU A 595 26.51 25.35 33.33
CA GLU A 595 26.19 25.14 34.74
C GLU A 595 24.69 25.29 35.06
N GLY A 596 23.84 25.58 34.06
CA GLY A 596 22.41 25.82 34.25
C GLY A 596 22.11 27.07 35.09
N ARG A 597 23.03 28.05 35.14
CA ARG A 597 22.80 29.30 35.86
C ARG A 597 21.75 30.12 35.13
N ALA A 598 20.85 30.73 35.90
CA ALA A 598 19.89 31.66 35.34
C ALA A 598 20.61 32.95 34.91
N ILE A 599 20.18 33.50 33.77
CA ILE A 599 20.36 34.91 33.49
C ILE A 599 19.21 35.64 34.14
N TYR A 600 19.55 36.78 34.72
CA TYR A 600 18.57 37.71 35.18
C TYR A 600 18.55 38.86 34.20
N ASP A 601 17.39 39.17 33.67
CA ASP A 601 17.22 40.37 32.87
C ASP A 601 17.30 41.60 33.80
N ALA A 602 17.72 42.73 33.23
CA ALA A 602 17.63 44.03 33.89
C ALA A 602 16.17 44.51 34.01
N ILE A 603 15.19 43.68 33.62
CA ILE A 603 13.75 43.78 33.87
C ILE A 603 13.48 43.47 35.36
N GLY A 604 14.26 44.12 36.22
CA GLY A 604 14.32 43.95 37.66
C GLY A 604 14.67 45.24 38.40
N LYS A 605 14.98 46.34 37.69
CA LYS A 605 14.72 47.66 38.27
C LYS A 605 13.21 47.80 38.36
N THR A 606 12.68 47.53 39.55
CA THR A 606 11.31 47.76 40.06
C THR A 606 10.63 49.09 39.64
N ALA A 607 11.30 49.96 38.89
CA ALA A 607 10.80 51.19 38.32
C ALA A 607 10.07 51.03 36.97
N ASP A 608 10.43 50.11 36.05
CA ASP A 608 9.89 50.14 34.67
C ASP A 608 8.57 49.36 34.46
N LEU A 609 8.46 48.12 34.97
CA LEU A 609 7.18 47.36 34.94
C LEU A 609 6.05 48.04 35.73
N ALA A 610 6.37 48.98 36.62
CA ALA A 610 5.39 49.75 37.36
C ALA A 610 4.67 50.82 36.51
N VAL A 611 5.22 51.18 35.34
CA VAL A 611 4.70 52.28 34.51
C VAL A 611 3.77 51.75 33.40
N HIS A 612 4.11 50.62 32.77
CA HIS A 612 3.39 50.06 31.61
C HIS A 612 3.22 48.54 31.68
N PRO A 613 2.21 48.04 32.42
CA PRO A 613 1.96 46.61 32.56
C PRO A 613 1.76 45.90 31.20
N GLY A 614 2.34 44.71 31.04
CA GLY A 614 2.14 43.86 29.86
C GLY A 614 2.84 44.31 28.56
N PHE A 615 3.53 45.45 28.53
CA PHE A 615 4.31 45.89 27.37
C PHE A 615 5.80 45.60 27.55
N ASP A 616 6.37 44.88 26.60
CA ASP A 616 7.80 44.57 26.54
C ASP A 616 8.46 45.45 25.48
N ALA A 617 9.09 46.53 25.95
CA ALA A 617 9.72 47.51 25.09
C ALA A 617 10.97 46.95 24.37
N GLU A 618 11.64 45.93 24.91
CA GLU A 618 12.78 45.27 24.28
C GLU A 618 12.31 44.34 23.16
N TYR A 619 11.36 43.45 23.44
CA TYR A 619 10.68 42.65 22.40
C TYR A 619 10.17 43.53 21.28
N TYR A 620 9.57 44.68 21.63
CA TYR A 620 9.02 45.61 20.65
C TYR A 620 10.10 46.26 19.78
N LEU A 621 11.21 46.71 20.36
CA LEU A 621 12.31 47.32 19.61
C LEU A 621 13.08 46.30 18.76
N LEU A 622 13.27 45.08 19.27
CA LEU A 622 13.90 43.97 18.55
C LEU A 622 13.02 43.48 17.40
N SER A 623 11.72 43.35 17.64
CA SER A 623 10.75 42.90 16.62
C SER A 623 10.53 43.94 15.53
N TYR A 624 10.78 45.23 15.82
CA TYR A 624 10.45 46.34 14.94
C TYR A 624 11.62 47.32 14.76
N ALA A 625 12.57 46.94 13.89
CA ALA A 625 13.76 47.72 13.59
C ALA A 625 13.48 49.16 13.12
N ASP A 626 12.32 49.42 12.48
CA ASP A 626 11.91 50.77 12.09
C ASP A 626 11.59 51.67 13.31
N VAL A 627 11.02 51.08 14.37
CA VAL A 627 10.75 51.76 15.64
C VAL A 627 12.05 52.02 16.38
N ALA A 628 12.96 51.04 16.43
CA ALA A 628 14.28 51.21 17.05
C ALA A 628 15.07 52.35 16.41
N GLN A 629 15.13 52.42 15.08
CA GLN A 629 15.79 53.52 14.37
C GLN A 629 15.12 54.88 14.62
N ALA A 630 13.79 54.91 14.74
CA ALA A 630 13.06 56.14 15.02
C ALA A 630 13.28 56.62 16.46
N ALA A 631 13.39 55.70 17.41
CA ALA A 631 13.75 55.96 18.79
C ALA A 631 15.13 56.64 18.88
N THR A 632 16.15 56.09 18.21
CA THR A 632 17.50 56.67 18.15
C THR A 632 17.50 58.10 17.59
N LYS A 633 16.69 58.38 16.58
CA LYS A 633 16.60 59.72 15.95
C LYS A 633 15.83 60.72 16.80
N SER A 634 14.94 60.26 17.67
CA SER A 634 14.06 61.11 18.48
C SER A 634 14.80 61.82 19.61
N GLY A 635 15.92 61.25 20.08
CA GLY A 635 16.62 61.70 21.29
C GLY A 635 15.84 61.47 22.59
N MET A 636 14.70 60.77 22.53
CA MET A 636 13.99 60.24 23.70
C MET A 636 14.64 58.95 24.17
N ASP A 637 14.37 58.61 25.43
CA ASP A 637 14.66 57.27 25.95
C ASP A 637 13.98 56.20 25.05
N PRO A 638 14.72 55.20 24.53
CA PRO A 638 14.18 54.24 23.57
C PRO A 638 13.00 53.42 24.09
N PHE A 639 13.00 53.06 25.37
CA PHE A 639 11.92 52.29 25.98
C PHE A 639 10.65 53.13 26.15
N THR A 640 10.81 54.38 26.58
CA THR A 640 9.73 55.38 26.60
C THR A 640 9.18 55.62 25.19
N TYR A 641 10.05 55.75 24.20
CA TYR A 641 9.65 55.94 22.80
C TYR A 641 8.91 54.71 22.24
N ALA A 642 9.37 53.50 22.55
CA ALA A 642 8.73 52.25 22.11
C ALA A 642 7.29 52.16 22.62
N TYR A 643 7.07 52.50 23.89
CA TYR A 643 5.74 52.50 24.46
C TYR A 643 4.83 53.59 23.87
N ASP A 644 5.33 54.83 23.75
CA ASP A 644 4.60 55.93 23.12
C ASP A 644 4.23 55.59 21.66
N HIS A 645 5.15 54.94 20.95
CA HIS A 645 4.93 54.44 19.60
C HIS A 645 3.84 53.36 19.58
N TYR A 646 3.91 52.38 20.48
CA TYR A 646 2.92 51.32 20.56
C TYR A 646 1.51 51.87 20.81
N GLN A 647 1.34 52.73 21.81
CA GLN A 647 0.04 53.33 22.14
C GLN A 647 -0.53 54.17 20.99
N THR A 648 0.33 54.86 20.24
CA THR A 648 -0.09 55.79 19.20
C THR A 648 -0.36 55.08 17.87
N TYR A 649 0.51 54.17 17.48
CA TYR A 649 0.56 53.55 16.15
C TYR A 649 0.60 52.02 16.21
N GLY A 650 1.41 51.45 17.10
CA GLY A 650 1.76 50.03 17.10
C GLY A 650 0.60 49.06 17.06
N TRP A 651 -0.31 49.16 18.02
CA TRP A 651 -1.44 48.22 18.10
C TRP A 651 -2.40 48.34 16.90
N LYS A 652 -2.50 49.54 16.29
CA LYS A 652 -3.31 49.77 15.09
C LYS A 652 -2.69 49.13 13.84
N GLU A 653 -1.38 49.00 13.85
CA GLU A 653 -0.61 48.31 12.81
C GLU A 653 -0.57 46.79 13.05
N GLY A 654 -1.12 46.31 14.18
CA GLY A 654 -1.12 44.89 14.55
C GLY A 654 0.22 44.40 15.10
N ARG A 655 1.05 45.30 15.62
CA ARG A 655 2.36 44.97 16.20
C ARG A 655 2.21 44.43 17.61
N ASN A 656 2.86 43.31 17.89
CA ASN A 656 2.79 42.59 19.16
C ASN A 656 3.57 43.36 20.24
N PRO A 657 2.99 43.56 21.44
CA PRO A 657 3.64 44.28 22.52
C PRO A 657 4.61 43.44 23.35
N ASN A 658 4.54 42.11 23.24
CA ASN A 658 5.40 41.16 23.94
C ASN A 658 5.33 39.79 23.21
N ALA A 659 6.16 38.83 23.64
CA ALA A 659 6.29 37.52 23.00
C ALA A 659 5.01 36.65 23.05
N VAL A 660 4.14 36.84 24.03
CA VAL A 660 2.96 35.98 24.28
C VAL A 660 1.62 36.63 23.90
N PHE A 661 1.63 37.88 23.41
CA PHE A 661 0.45 38.63 23.00
C PHE A 661 0.41 38.84 21.49
N ASP A 662 -0.55 38.20 20.82
CA ASP A 662 -0.80 38.38 19.39
C ASP A 662 -1.84 39.47 19.17
N THR A 663 -1.39 40.67 18.82
CA THR A 663 -2.27 41.84 18.65
C THR A 663 -3.29 41.64 17.53
N LYS A 664 -2.86 41.03 16.42
CA LYS A 664 -3.72 40.78 15.28
C LYS A 664 -4.71 39.66 15.60
N GLY A 665 -4.21 38.57 16.17
CA GLY A 665 -5.02 37.43 16.60
C GLY A 665 -6.06 37.82 17.64
N TYR A 666 -5.69 38.65 18.62
CA TYR A 666 -6.59 39.14 19.66
C TYR A 666 -7.74 39.96 19.07
N LEU A 667 -7.43 40.92 18.19
CA LEU A 667 -8.46 41.73 17.53
C LEU A 667 -9.36 40.91 16.59
N ASP A 668 -8.80 39.87 15.96
CA ASP A 668 -9.56 38.98 15.08
C ASP A 668 -10.45 38.00 15.88
N ALA A 669 -10.00 37.52 17.03
CA ALA A 669 -10.78 36.70 17.95
C ALA A 669 -11.90 37.51 18.64
N TYR A 670 -11.64 38.78 18.96
CA TYR A 670 -12.51 39.62 19.78
C TYR A 670 -13.02 40.84 19.01
N GLN A 671 -14.01 40.60 18.15
CA GLN A 671 -14.60 41.61 17.27
C GLN A 671 -15.24 42.79 18.01
N ASP A 672 -15.64 42.61 19.26
CA ASP A 672 -16.16 43.67 20.12
C ASP A 672 -15.06 44.69 20.51
N VAL A 673 -13.86 44.22 20.83
CA VAL A 673 -12.68 45.07 21.11
C VAL A 673 -12.28 45.84 19.85
N LYS A 674 -12.24 45.13 18.72
CA LYS A 674 -11.94 45.71 17.40
C LYS A 674 -12.95 46.78 16.99
N ALA A 675 -14.25 46.55 17.21
CA ALA A 675 -15.30 47.52 16.90
C ALA A 675 -15.28 48.73 17.84
N ALA A 676 -14.86 48.56 19.09
CA ALA A 676 -14.71 49.63 20.07
C ALA A 676 -13.46 50.50 19.82
N GLY A 677 -12.48 50.02 19.05
CA GLY A 677 -11.25 50.74 18.74
C GLY A 677 -10.37 50.99 19.98
N ILE A 678 -10.40 50.04 20.92
CA ILE A 678 -9.65 50.07 22.17
C ILE A 678 -8.32 49.35 21.96
N ASP A 679 -7.26 49.82 22.61
CA ASP A 679 -5.97 49.13 22.66
C ASP A 679 -6.16 47.69 23.20
N PRO A 680 -5.82 46.65 22.41
CA PRO A 680 -6.06 45.26 22.77
C PRO A 680 -5.26 44.82 24.00
N LEU A 681 -4.03 45.31 24.20
CA LEU A 681 -3.23 45.01 25.39
C LEU A 681 -3.90 45.58 26.65
N MET A 682 -4.26 46.86 26.60
CA MET A 682 -4.97 47.53 27.69
C MET A 682 -6.31 46.85 28.00
N HIS A 683 -7.05 46.43 26.97
CA HIS A 683 -8.29 45.69 27.14
C HIS A 683 -8.05 44.36 27.85
N TYR A 684 -7.05 43.61 27.42
CA TYR A 684 -6.71 42.33 28.04
C TYR A 684 -6.35 42.49 29.51
N ASP A 685 -5.40 43.37 29.82
CA ASP A 685 -4.91 43.61 31.18
C ASP A 685 -6.03 44.02 32.14
N GLN A 686 -6.96 44.84 31.66
CA GLN A 686 -8.02 45.41 32.50
C GLN A 686 -9.23 44.48 32.62
N TYR A 687 -9.59 43.79 31.54
CA TYR A 687 -10.85 43.06 31.41
C TYR A 687 -10.70 41.66 30.80
N GLY A 688 -9.89 41.51 29.75
CA GLY A 688 -9.85 40.30 28.93
C GLY A 688 -9.54 39.03 29.72
N TRP A 689 -8.50 39.02 30.56
CA TRP A 689 -8.16 37.81 31.33
C TRP A 689 -9.24 37.44 32.34
N LYS A 690 -9.97 38.42 32.90
CA LYS A 690 -11.09 38.18 33.82
C LYS A 690 -12.32 37.60 33.12
N GLU A 691 -12.41 37.83 31.82
CA GLU A 691 -13.43 37.28 30.95
C GLU A 691 -13.02 35.93 30.34
N GLY A 692 -11.81 35.43 30.67
CA GLY A 692 -11.26 34.18 30.12
C GLY A 692 -10.88 34.30 28.64
N ARG A 693 -10.52 35.51 28.19
CA ARG A 693 -9.97 35.73 26.85
C ARG A 693 -8.49 35.38 26.83
N ASP A 694 -7.99 34.96 25.69
CA ASP A 694 -6.62 34.51 25.48
C ASP A 694 -5.82 35.61 24.77
N PRO A 695 -4.61 35.96 25.25
CA PRO A 695 -3.79 37.01 24.65
C PRO A 695 -3.18 36.57 23.30
N SER A 696 -3.05 35.26 23.07
CA SER A 696 -2.64 34.66 21.80
C SER A 696 -3.17 33.23 21.71
N LYS A 697 -2.98 32.57 20.56
CA LYS A 697 -3.33 31.14 20.42
C LYS A 697 -2.42 30.20 21.22
N GLY A 698 -1.21 30.64 21.57
CA GLY A 698 -0.25 29.87 22.36
C GLY A 698 -0.39 30.09 23.86
N PHE A 699 -1.40 30.83 24.31
CA PHE A 699 -1.60 31.16 25.72
C PHE A 699 -3.06 31.02 26.09
N ASP A 700 -3.45 29.89 26.68
CA ASP A 700 -4.80 29.71 27.23
C ASP A 700 -4.85 30.27 28.66
N THR A 701 -5.56 31.37 28.81
CA THR A 701 -5.72 32.09 30.09
C THR A 701 -6.43 31.24 31.13
N THR A 702 -7.40 30.43 30.69
CA THR A 702 -8.23 29.61 31.58
C THR A 702 -7.43 28.42 32.09
N GLU A 703 -6.68 27.77 31.20
CA GLU A 703 -5.81 26.65 31.52
C GLU A 703 -4.65 27.09 32.42
N TYR A 704 -4.02 28.22 32.13
CA TYR A 704 -2.94 28.76 32.97
C TYR A 704 -3.41 29.03 34.41
N LEU A 705 -4.58 29.68 34.58
CA LEU A 705 -5.15 29.91 35.91
C LEU A 705 -5.61 28.62 36.60
N ALA A 706 -5.96 27.57 35.86
CA ALA A 706 -6.32 26.27 36.40
C ALA A 706 -5.08 25.48 36.87
N ALA A 707 -3.99 25.55 36.11
CA ALA A 707 -2.71 24.93 36.45
C ALA A 707 -2.05 25.61 37.66
N TYR A 708 -2.22 26.94 37.78
CA TYR A 708 -1.52 27.76 38.75
C TYR A 708 -2.46 28.46 39.73
N GLY A 709 -2.92 27.67 40.71
CA GLY A 709 -3.91 28.08 41.70
C GLY A 709 -3.48 29.25 42.61
N ASP A 710 -2.18 29.47 42.76
CA ASP A 710 -1.60 30.63 43.47
C ASP A 710 -1.83 31.95 42.72
N VAL A 711 -1.64 31.95 41.39
CA VAL A 711 -1.92 33.10 40.52
C VAL A 711 -3.42 33.42 40.53
N ALA A 712 -4.25 32.38 40.42
CA ALA A 712 -5.70 32.50 40.48
C ALA A 712 -6.19 33.04 41.84
N GLN A 713 -5.61 32.57 42.95
CA GLN A 713 -5.96 33.03 44.29
C GLN A 713 -5.52 34.48 44.54
N ALA A 714 -4.36 34.86 44.02
CA ALA A 714 -3.84 36.23 44.11
C ALA A 714 -4.59 37.22 43.18
N LYS A 715 -5.39 36.71 42.23
CA LYS A 715 -6.10 37.51 41.21
C LYS A 715 -5.16 38.40 40.41
N ILE A 716 -4.01 37.83 40.06
CA ILE A 716 -3.00 38.47 39.24
C ILE A 716 -3.30 38.12 37.78
N ASP A 717 -2.99 39.06 36.88
CA ASP A 717 -3.08 38.83 35.45
C ASP A 717 -2.15 37.66 35.06
N PRO A 718 -2.66 36.59 34.43
CA PRO A 718 -1.86 35.40 34.13
C PRO A 718 -0.78 35.65 33.09
N MET A 719 -1.02 36.53 32.10
CA MET A 719 0.00 36.87 31.10
C MET A 719 1.12 37.67 31.76
N GLN A 720 0.78 38.65 32.60
CA GLN A 720 1.80 39.44 33.30
C GLN A 720 2.56 38.59 34.32
N HIS A 721 1.86 37.69 35.00
CA HIS A 721 2.51 36.71 35.86
C HIS A 721 3.49 35.84 35.06
N TYR A 722 3.08 35.35 33.88
CA TYR A 722 3.94 34.54 33.04
C TYR A 722 5.18 35.30 32.56
N LEU A 723 4.98 36.51 32.03
CA LEU A 723 6.05 37.39 31.57
C LEU A 723 7.02 37.79 32.70
N GLN A 724 6.53 37.91 33.93
CA GLN A 724 7.33 38.39 35.05
C GLN A 724 7.98 37.26 35.88
N TYR A 725 7.33 36.10 35.96
CA TYR A 725 7.74 35.01 36.85
C TYR A 725 7.54 33.63 36.23
N GLY A 726 6.47 33.41 35.46
CA GLY A 726 6.08 32.07 35.02
C GLY A 726 7.08 31.39 34.08
N ALA A 727 7.65 32.11 33.11
CA ALA A 727 8.69 31.55 32.25
C ALA A 727 9.95 31.13 33.04
N LEU A 728 10.30 31.90 34.08
CA LEU A 728 11.44 31.62 34.97
C LEU A 728 11.16 30.47 35.96
N GLU A 729 9.90 30.28 36.33
CA GLU A 729 9.45 29.21 37.23
C GLU A 729 9.13 27.90 36.49
N GLY A 730 9.42 27.80 35.18
CA GLY A 730 9.14 26.63 34.36
C GLY A 730 7.64 26.33 34.22
N ARG A 731 6.80 27.37 34.29
CA ARG A 731 5.34 27.23 34.10
C ARG A 731 5.04 27.21 32.61
N ALA A 732 4.21 26.27 32.15
CA ALA A 732 3.89 26.10 30.73
C ALA A 732 2.65 26.91 30.30
N THR A 733 2.55 27.19 28.99
CA THR A 733 1.38 27.77 28.33
C THR A 733 0.86 26.79 27.27
N ALA A 734 -0.41 26.90 26.87
CA ALA A 734 -1.02 25.93 25.95
C ALA A 734 -0.33 25.97 24.57
N GLY A 735 0.49 24.95 24.28
CA GLY A 735 1.31 24.85 23.06
C GLY A 735 2.82 24.90 23.30
N ASP A 736 3.25 25.19 24.53
CA ASP A 736 4.62 25.07 25.01
C ASP A 736 4.75 23.72 25.75
N THR A 737 5.20 22.68 25.03
CA THR A 737 5.63 21.40 25.63
C THR A 737 7.10 21.44 26.05
N THR A 738 7.73 22.61 26.00
CA THR A 738 9.20 22.76 25.99
C THR A 738 9.79 22.84 27.40
N PHE A 739 8.95 22.98 28.44
CA PHE A 739 9.34 22.81 29.85
C PHE A 739 8.26 22.10 30.64
N GLY A 740 8.24 20.76 30.60
CA GLY A 740 7.17 19.99 31.25
C GLY A 740 7.33 18.48 31.33
N ALA A 741 8.55 17.94 31.44
CA ALA A 741 8.77 16.57 31.89
C ALA A 741 9.74 16.55 33.11
N GLY A 742 9.19 16.21 34.28
CA GLY A 742 9.91 15.82 35.52
C GLY A 742 10.21 16.98 36.49
N THR A 743 9.89 16.96 37.79
CA THR A 743 9.65 15.86 38.73
C THR A 743 8.88 16.36 39.96
N VAL A 744 8.14 15.44 40.60
CA VAL A 744 7.64 15.57 41.96
C VAL A 744 8.83 15.54 42.93
N GLY A 745 8.91 16.54 43.80
CA GLY A 745 9.72 16.55 45.02
C GLY A 745 8.92 17.13 46.18
#